data_AF-A0A945R5C8-F1
#
_entry.id   AF-A0A945R5C8-F1
#
_cell.length_a   1.000
_cell.length_b   1.000
_cell.length_c   1.000
_cell.angle_alpha   90.00
_cell.angle_beta   90.00
_cell.angle_gamma   90.00
#
_symmetry.space_group_name_H-M   'P 1'
#
loop_
_entity.id
_entity.type
_entity.pdbx_description
1 polymer ?
#
loop_
_entity_poly.entity_id
_entity_poly.type
_entity_poly.pdbx_seq_one_letter_code
_entity_poly.pdbx_strand_id
1 'polypeptide(L)'
;MKFTKSAAFLVVGSLVFTLFPLTATNPATANKRTKSQVSSIPAAGNAASGTWVTWASGVDGTSRTRLDLPKGEGIALMADWNGNGVATPGRYLAGEWAYTNSSVDSPQWENMGSWGGEPGDIPVTAFIDADKRADRGIFRNGTWLWQLTSGGEATDQFGQSGDQPITGDWDGDRKTDLGVYRAGQFQLRFTGRTKKPKVLGKRVTYQASPELNSGVAFFALGLPTDIAVAGDWNANGRDTPALVRGRDWFFMKNLKKVKKTSKATFSMPSGSIPLVGQRVGGEDACPTQTRASQVRTAAIGKKVRKPLILNGTRAIEGNREVRATLEDGVAYLVRNDQKSRLDDRWNTTYYDPISTKRTVEESIRRNANAALSAATLITTTKLKNFDGLSRKKVQDYAIWHIRSIACQHQSTSLGGWGETWQSTLWAATAGQAGWLLWDRLSEAERGYVAAMVEGEANAAARRGPRYFRDRAGTEISPGNSKADEVSWDLLAPTLALAMMPKHKNAKIWKESAIALSLAAFSRPGDLTKKRSINGINVALRLPGTNANEDGTVTNHGIVNPDYTQNVQHLWWAATLLRAAKIPVPEAFFYNADIVYRALSVVEFSSPPYAAPGGTVYKPLGQIYYPMGVSWGVRRPATFVGVDGFANVYSAPDTRADQFLAAHARDTRALQLRWKDGHIYARGDVEDSYKRGKEEYALQQMALAWWAGSWKYGPKMQVDYSPYPNVRLDRGY
;
A
#
# COMPACT_ATOMS: atom_id res chain seq x y z
N MET A 1 13.74 -17.61 -58.53
CA MET A 1 14.80 -18.07 -57.60
C MET A 1 14.13 -18.39 -56.27
N LYS A 2 13.74 -19.60 -55.85
CA LYS A 2 14.27 -20.98 -55.92
C LYS A 2 15.63 -21.20 -55.21
N PHE A 3 15.59 -22.18 -54.28
CA PHE A 3 16.63 -22.93 -53.55
C PHE A 3 17.12 -22.33 -52.21
N THR A 4 16.69 -22.81 -51.03
CA THR A 4 16.86 -24.10 -50.29
C THR A 4 17.96 -24.01 -49.25
N LYS A 5 17.67 -24.42 -48.01
CA LYS A 5 18.60 -25.24 -47.22
C LYS A 5 17.82 -26.29 -46.41
N SER A 6 18.17 -27.53 -46.72
CA SER A 6 17.77 -28.76 -46.06
C SER A 6 18.29 -28.82 -44.62
N ALA A 7 17.56 -29.50 -43.73
CA ALA A 7 18.11 -30.07 -42.52
C ALA A 7 17.71 -31.55 -42.45
N ALA A 8 18.73 -32.40 -42.41
CA ALA A 8 18.63 -33.85 -42.38
C ALA A 8 18.18 -34.36 -41.00
N PHE A 9 17.47 -35.49 -41.01
CA PHE A 9 17.23 -36.33 -39.85
C PHE A 9 18.54 -36.99 -39.40
N LEU A 10 18.86 -36.89 -38.10
CA LEU A 10 19.68 -37.86 -37.40
C LEU A 10 19.06 -38.09 -36.02
N VAL A 11 18.52 -39.29 -35.81
CA VAL A 11 18.15 -39.82 -34.49
C VAL A 11 19.33 -40.66 -34.04
N VAL A 12 19.88 -40.39 -32.85
CA VAL A 12 20.29 -41.35 -31.79
C VAL A 12 20.86 -40.53 -30.63
N GLY A 13 20.43 -40.83 -29.39
CA GLY A 13 21.28 -40.64 -28.21
C GLY A 13 20.82 -39.60 -27.18
N SER A 14 19.88 -40.00 -26.33
CA SER A 14 19.72 -39.63 -24.92
C SER A 14 20.47 -38.41 -24.38
N LEU A 15 19.75 -37.29 -24.21
CA LEU A 15 19.83 -36.40 -23.03
C LEU A 15 18.75 -35.32 -23.18
N VAL A 16 17.64 -35.47 -22.46
CA VAL A 16 16.58 -34.44 -22.43
C VAL A 16 17.04 -33.31 -21.51
N PHE A 17 17.69 -32.29 -22.07
CA PHE A 17 17.72 -30.96 -21.47
C PHE A 17 16.59 -30.13 -22.10
N THR A 18 15.49 -29.97 -21.38
CA THR A 18 14.48 -28.96 -21.71
C THR A 18 15.02 -27.58 -21.35
N LEU A 19 15.72 -26.96 -22.30
CA LEU A 19 15.94 -25.52 -22.34
C LEU A 19 14.59 -24.84 -22.56
N PHE A 20 14.00 -24.29 -21.50
CA PHE A 20 12.92 -23.31 -21.63
C PHE A 20 13.51 -22.02 -22.22
N PRO A 21 13.00 -21.49 -23.35
CA PRO A 21 13.25 -20.10 -23.68
C PRO A 21 12.46 -19.24 -22.69
N LEU A 22 13.18 -18.59 -21.77
CA LEU A 22 12.70 -17.45 -21.00
C LEU A 22 12.44 -16.29 -21.98
N THR A 23 11.28 -16.28 -22.62
CA THR A 23 10.76 -15.03 -23.20
C THR A 23 10.08 -14.25 -22.10
N ALA A 24 10.86 -13.46 -21.38
CA ALA A 24 10.35 -12.32 -20.64
C ALA A 24 9.80 -11.31 -21.65
N THR A 25 8.48 -11.21 -21.77
CA THR A 25 7.85 -10.07 -22.45
C THR A 25 7.57 -8.97 -21.44
N ASN A 26 8.19 -7.82 -21.69
CA ASN A 26 8.05 -6.54 -21.01
C ASN A 26 6.59 -6.12 -20.71
N PRO A 27 6.35 -5.33 -19.65
CA PRO A 27 5.05 -4.72 -19.33
C PRO A 27 4.78 -3.48 -20.20
N ALA A 28 4.79 -3.66 -21.53
CA ALA A 28 4.67 -2.55 -22.47
C ALA A 28 3.87 -2.92 -23.72
N THR A 29 2.67 -3.49 -23.54
CA THR A 29 1.60 -3.42 -24.56
C THR A 29 0.22 -3.37 -23.90
N ALA A 30 0.02 -2.42 -22.99
CA ALA A 30 -1.31 -1.98 -22.56
C ALA A 30 -1.95 -1.15 -23.68
N ASN A 31 -2.46 -1.82 -24.73
CA ASN A 31 -3.13 -1.15 -25.84
C ASN A 31 -4.61 -1.55 -25.91
N LYS A 32 -5.39 -1.02 -24.98
CA LYS A 32 -6.70 -0.37 -25.21
C LYS A 32 -7.20 0.26 -23.89
N ARG A 33 -7.48 1.55 -23.97
CA ARG A 33 -7.90 2.49 -22.92
C ARG A 33 -8.75 1.84 -21.82
N THR A 34 -8.23 1.94 -20.60
CA THR A 34 -8.90 1.85 -19.31
C THR A 34 -10.14 2.75 -19.30
N LYS A 35 -11.30 2.19 -19.63
CA LYS A 35 -12.57 2.76 -19.19
C LYS A 35 -12.80 2.31 -17.75
N SER A 36 -13.53 3.10 -16.97
CA SER A 36 -14.02 2.76 -15.64
C SER A 36 -15.10 1.66 -15.68
N GLN A 37 -14.91 0.66 -16.54
CA GLN A 37 -15.80 -0.48 -16.72
C GLN A 37 -15.49 -1.51 -15.65
N VAL A 38 -16.54 -2.11 -15.12
CA VAL A 38 -16.45 -3.29 -14.26
C VAL A 38 -16.18 -4.49 -15.16
N SER A 39 -15.28 -5.36 -14.75
CA SER A 39 -15.00 -6.62 -15.42
C SER A 39 -14.93 -7.75 -14.41
N SER A 40 -15.37 -8.94 -14.80
CA SER A 40 -15.23 -10.13 -13.97
C SER A 40 -13.81 -10.67 -14.03
N ILE A 41 -13.32 -11.12 -12.89
CA ILE A 41 -11.99 -11.71 -12.75
C ILE A 41 -12.09 -13.07 -12.05
N PRO A 42 -11.22 -14.03 -12.39
CA PRO A 42 -11.15 -15.28 -11.65
C PRO A 42 -10.87 -15.01 -10.18
N ALA A 43 -11.54 -15.74 -9.30
CA ALA A 43 -11.32 -15.67 -7.87
C ALA A 43 -11.44 -17.06 -7.22
N ALA A 44 -10.99 -17.16 -5.98
CA ALA A 44 -11.17 -18.34 -5.16
C ALA A 44 -11.27 -17.95 -3.70
N GLY A 45 -12.01 -18.73 -2.91
CA GLY A 45 -12.20 -18.46 -1.50
C GLY A 45 -12.22 -19.75 -0.68
N ASN A 46 -11.70 -19.67 0.54
CA ASN A 46 -11.83 -20.70 1.56
C ASN A 46 -12.08 -20.04 2.92
N ALA A 47 -13.34 -20.09 3.38
CA ALA A 47 -13.76 -19.52 4.65
C ALA A 47 -12.98 -20.07 5.85
N ALA A 48 -12.69 -21.38 5.88
CA ALA A 48 -11.95 -22.04 6.96
C ALA A 48 -10.53 -21.50 7.12
N SER A 49 -9.87 -21.24 6.00
CA SER A 49 -8.54 -20.61 6.00
C SER A 49 -8.59 -19.08 6.15
N GLY A 50 -9.75 -18.46 5.93
CA GLY A 50 -9.91 -17.02 5.82
C GLY A 50 -9.29 -16.43 4.54
N THR A 51 -8.96 -17.23 3.52
CA THR A 51 -8.20 -16.76 2.36
C THR A 51 -9.08 -16.60 1.13
N TRP A 52 -9.05 -15.41 0.52
CA TRP A 52 -9.58 -15.12 -0.81
C TRP A 52 -8.46 -14.68 -1.74
N VAL A 53 -8.52 -15.11 -3.00
CA VAL A 53 -7.56 -14.74 -4.02
C VAL A 53 -8.31 -14.29 -5.26
N THR A 54 -7.87 -13.19 -5.86
CA THR A 54 -8.32 -12.76 -7.19
C THR A 54 -7.14 -12.74 -8.14
N TRP A 55 -7.39 -13.03 -9.41
CA TRP A 55 -6.34 -13.01 -10.43
C TRP A 55 -6.58 -11.89 -11.44
N ALA A 56 -5.52 -11.14 -11.78
CA ALA A 56 -5.61 -10.21 -12.89
C ALA A 56 -5.75 -10.98 -14.21
N SER A 57 -6.43 -10.40 -15.20
CA SER A 57 -6.46 -11.00 -16.54
C SER A 57 -5.04 -11.07 -17.13
N GLY A 58 -4.74 -12.19 -17.80
CA GLY A 58 -3.41 -12.55 -18.29
C GLY A 58 -3.40 -14.00 -18.77
N VAL A 59 -2.49 -14.37 -19.69
CA VAL A 59 -2.52 -15.69 -20.36
C VAL A 59 -1.98 -16.82 -19.46
N ASP A 60 -1.28 -16.48 -18.38
CA ASP A 60 -0.55 -17.40 -17.52
C ASP A 60 -1.08 -17.49 -16.08
N GLY A 61 -2.05 -16.65 -15.69
CA GLY A 61 -2.69 -16.71 -14.38
C GLY A 61 -1.76 -16.48 -13.17
N THR A 62 -0.58 -15.89 -13.39
CA THR A 62 0.46 -15.72 -12.36
C THR A 62 0.25 -14.47 -11.49
N SER A 63 -0.40 -13.43 -12.00
CA SER A 63 -0.70 -12.22 -11.24
C SER A 63 -1.96 -12.38 -10.40
N ARG A 64 -1.81 -12.25 -9.07
CA ARG A 64 -2.90 -12.42 -8.10
C ARG A 64 -2.83 -11.43 -6.94
N THR A 65 -3.99 -11.09 -6.40
CA THR A 65 -4.15 -10.40 -5.12
C THR A 65 -4.69 -11.39 -4.11
N ARG A 66 -4.13 -11.41 -2.91
CA ARG A 66 -4.61 -12.22 -1.79
C ARG A 66 -5.25 -11.30 -0.76
N LEU A 67 -6.37 -11.74 -0.20
CA LEU A 67 -7.08 -11.12 0.90
C LEU A 67 -7.17 -12.15 2.02
N ASP A 68 -6.79 -11.76 3.22
CA ASP A 68 -6.93 -12.59 4.41
C ASP A 68 -8.01 -11.96 5.31
N LEU A 69 -8.97 -12.79 5.74
CA LEU A 69 -10.14 -12.42 6.53
C LEU A 69 -10.24 -13.27 7.78
N PRO A 70 -11.07 -12.87 8.77
CA PRO A 70 -11.37 -13.68 9.93
C PRO A 70 -11.82 -15.08 9.50
N LYS A 71 -11.15 -16.11 10.01
CA LYS A 71 -11.51 -17.50 9.73
C LYS A 71 -12.95 -17.78 10.12
N GLY A 72 -13.64 -18.56 9.33
CA GLY A 72 -15.01 -19.00 9.60
C GLY A 72 -15.32 -20.31 8.90
N GLU A 73 -16.53 -20.81 9.02
CA GLU A 73 -16.96 -22.03 8.34
C GLU A 73 -17.98 -21.72 7.24
N GLY A 74 -18.25 -22.71 6.39
CA GLY A 74 -19.26 -22.64 5.34
C GLY A 74 -18.72 -22.46 3.93
N ILE A 75 -19.66 -22.25 3.00
CA ILE A 75 -19.40 -22.06 1.58
C ILE A 75 -18.94 -20.62 1.36
N ALA A 76 -17.75 -20.46 0.77
CA ALA A 76 -17.22 -19.13 0.43
C ALA A 76 -18.01 -18.50 -0.72
N LEU A 77 -18.21 -17.18 -0.65
CA LEU A 77 -18.88 -16.39 -1.67
C LEU A 77 -18.05 -15.15 -2.00
N MET A 78 -18.36 -14.52 -3.11
CA MET A 78 -17.79 -13.24 -3.52
C MET A 78 -18.81 -12.48 -4.35
N ALA A 79 -19.20 -11.29 -3.91
CA ALA A 79 -20.21 -10.47 -4.59
C ALA A 79 -20.06 -8.99 -4.24
N ASP A 80 -20.65 -8.10 -5.05
CA ASP A 80 -20.70 -6.66 -4.77
C ASP A 80 -21.92 -6.33 -3.89
N TRP A 81 -21.79 -6.58 -2.59
CA TRP A 81 -22.88 -6.47 -1.63
C TRP A 81 -23.43 -5.03 -1.46
N ASN A 82 -22.64 -4.02 -1.84
CA ASN A 82 -22.99 -2.61 -1.66
C ASN A 82 -23.07 -1.82 -2.98
N GLY A 83 -22.88 -2.47 -4.12
CA GLY A 83 -23.06 -1.89 -5.45
C GLY A 83 -21.97 -0.90 -5.86
N ASN A 84 -20.77 -1.00 -5.30
CA ASN A 84 -19.67 -0.07 -5.56
C ASN A 84 -18.77 -0.47 -6.76
N GLY A 85 -19.05 -1.61 -7.37
CA GLY A 85 -18.34 -2.22 -8.50
C GLY A 85 -17.15 -3.10 -8.11
N VAL A 86 -16.97 -3.41 -6.83
CA VAL A 86 -15.93 -4.31 -6.31
C VAL A 86 -16.61 -5.43 -5.55
N ALA A 87 -16.36 -6.67 -5.98
CA ALA A 87 -16.85 -7.81 -5.25
C ALA A 87 -15.98 -8.05 -4.00
N THR A 88 -16.61 -8.29 -2.86
CA THR A 88 -15.95 -8.57 -1.60
C THR A 88 -16.43 -9.90 -1.02
N PRO A 89 -15.67 -10.51 -0.08
CA PRO A 89 -15.98 -11.83 0.42
C PRO A 89 -17.30 -11.95 1.18
N GLY A 90 -17.89 -13.14 1.11
CA GLY A 90 -18.98 -13.59 1.96
C GLY A 90 -18.88 -15.08 2.30
N ARG A 91 -19.73 -15.55 3.20
CA ARG A 91 -19.88 -16.96 3.55
C ARG A 91 -21.32 -17.32 3.85
N TYR A 92 -21.66 -18.57 3.59
CA TYR A 92 -22.93 -19.19 3.94
C TYR A 92 -22.72 -20.48 4.73
N LEU A 93 -23.35 -20.59 5.90
CA LEU A 93 -23.27 -21.77 6.76
C LEU A 93 -24.64 -22.10 7.34
N ALA A 94 -25.29 -23.16 6.83
CA ALA A 94 -26.54 -23.70 7.37
C ALA A 94 -27.61 -22.60 7.63
N GLY A 95 -27.82 -21.73 6.66
CA GLY A 95 -28.77 -20.62 6.76
C GLY A 95 -28.15 -19.31 7.24
N GLU A 96 -27.01 -19.32 7.93
CA GLU A 96 -26.33 -18.10 8.35
C GLU A 96 -25.54 -17.48 7.19
N TRP A 97 -25.78 -16.21 6.92
CA TRP A 97 -25.04 -15.44 5.93
C TRP A 97 -24.19 -14.36 6.60
N ALA A 98 -22.95 -14.26 6.17
CA ALA A 98 -22.03 -13.23 6.61
C ALA A 98 -21.22 -12.67 5.45
N TYR A 99 -20.82 -11.41 5.54
CA TYR A 99 -20.11 -10.71 4.49
C TYR A 99 -19.17 -9.64 5.04
N THR A 100 -18.40 -9.01 4.15
CA THR A 100 -17.67 -7.77 4.47
C THR A 100 -17.76 -6.83 3.29
N ASN A 101 -17.88 -5.54 3.55
CA ASN A 101 -17.72 -4.49 2.53
C ASN A 101 -16.26 -4.02 2.37
N SER A 102 -15.35 -4.52 3.21
CA SER A 102 -13.92 -4.25 3.11
C SER A 102 -13.28 -5.06 1.99
N SER A 103 -12.35 -4.41 1.30
CA SER A 103 -11.66 -4.97 0.14
C SER A 103 -10.23 -5.40 0.45
N VAL A 104 -9.70 -5.11 1.65
CA VAL A 104 -8.31 -5.36 2.02
C VAL A 104 -8.18 -6.02 3.39
N ASP A 105 -8.77 -5.41 4.43
CA ASP A 105 -8.74 -5.93 5.79
C ASP A 105 -10.11 -5.70 6.45
N SER A 106 -10.62 -6.72 7.13
CA SER A 106 -11.88 -6.66 7.88
C SER A 106 -11.66 -7.34 9.23
N PRO A 107 -11.73 -6.64 10.36
CA PRO A 107 -11.48 -7.25 11.66
C PRO A 107 -12.57 -8.24 12.08
N GLN A 108 -13.73 -8.20 11.42
CA GLN A 108 -14.89 -9.03 11.72
C GLN A 108 -15.76 -9.25 10.48
N TRP A 109 -16.63 -10.26 10.56
CA TRP A 109 -17.72 -10.48 9.61
C TRP A 109 -18.92 -9.60 9.98
N GLU A 110 -19.60 -9.07 8.98
CA GLU A 110 -20.92 -8.45 9.12
C GLU A 110 -21.99 -9.53 8.99
N ASN A 111 -22.94 -9.59 9.94
CA ASN A 111 -24.04 -10.54 9.89
C ASN A 111 -25.11 -10.03 8.92
N MET A 112 -25.50 -10.85 7.94
CA MET A 112 -26.59 -10.54 7.02
C MET A 112 -27.91 -11.21 7.45
N GLY A 113 -27.91 -11.98 8.54
CA GLY A 113 -29.06 -12.70 9.09
C GLY A 113 -29.19 -14.12 8.55
N SER A 114 -30.13 -14.86 9.14
CA SER A 114 -30.37 -16.27 8.84
C SER A 114 -31.52 -16.44 7.84
N TRP A 115 -31.26 -17.14 6.73
CA TRP A 115 -32.23 -17.43 5.70
C TRP A 115 -31.78 -18.61 4.82
N GLY A 116 -32.72 -19.51 4.51
CA GLY A 116 -32.42 -20.86 4.02
C GLY A 116 -31.88 -21.77 5.14
N GLY A 117 -31.12 -22.80 4.76
CA GLY A 117 -30.44 -23.70 5.73
C GLY A 117 -30.91 -25.14 5.66
N GLU A 118 -31.74 -25.49 4.68
CA GLU A 118 -32.15 -26.87 4.47
C GLU A 118 -30.98 -27.68 3.90
N PRO A 119 -30.87 -28.98 4.24
CA PRO A 119 -29.88 -29.86 3.65
C PRO A 119 -29.95 -29.86 2.11
N GLY A 120 -28.83 -29.55 1.46
CA GLY A 120 -28.72 -29.48 0.00
C GLY A 120 -28.98 -28.10 -0.61
N ASP A 121 -29.24 -27.07 0.20
CA ASP A 121 -29.28 -25.69 -0.24
C ASP A 121 -27.94 -25.26 -0.88
N ILE A 122 -28.00 -24.71 -2.10
CA ILE A 122 -26.83 -24.14 -2.78
C ILE A 122 -26.96 -22.60 -2.75
N PRO A 123 -26.08 -21.87 -2.04
CA PRO A 123 -26.12 -20.41 -2.00
C PRO A 123 -25.68 -19.82 -3.33
N VAL A 124 -26.40 -18.79 -3.78
CA VAL A 124 -26.11 -18.03 -5.00
C VAL A 124 -26.20 -16.54 -4.74
N THR A 125 -25.57 -15.75 -5.60
CA THR A 125 -25.66 -14.28 -5.59
C THR A 125 -25.92 -13.76 -6.99
N ALA A 126 -26.67 -12.66 -7.10
CA ALA A 126 -27.07 -12.06 -8.37
C ALA A 126 -27.58 -10.63 -8.16
N PHE A 127 -27.60 -9.82 -9.21
CA PHE A 127 -28.36 -8.56 -9.24
C PHE A 127 -29.75 -8.87 -9.82
N ILE A 128 -30.71 -9.26 -8.97
CA ILE A 128 -32.05 -9.68 -9.42
C ILE A 128 -32.93 -8.46 -9.63
N ASP A 129 -32.81 -7.46 -8.77
CA ASP A 129 -33.48 -6.19 -8.93
C ASP A 129 -32.55 -5.09 -9.52
N ALA A 130 -33.07 -3.87 -9.60
CA ALA A 130 -32.37 -2.75 -10.24
C ALA A 130 -31.56 -1.87 -9.25
N ASP A 131 -31.38 -2.31 -8.00
CA ASP A 131 -30.77 -1.51 -6.94
C ASP A 131 -29.22 -1.53 -6.96
N LYS A 132 -28.66 -2.40 -7.81
CA LYS A 132 -27.22 -2.60 -8.08
C LYS A 132 -26.44 -3.24 -6.93
N ARG A 133 -27.09 -3.82 -5.94
CA ARG A 133 -26.46 -4.63 -4.90
C ARG A 133 -26.71 -6.10 -5.18
N ALA A 134 -25.75 -6.93 -4.82
CA ALA A 134 -25.92 -8.36 -4.95
C ALA A 134 -26.96 -8.88 -3.93
N ASP A 135 -28.01 -9.50 -4.43
CA ASP A 135 -29.04 -10.18 -3.66
C ASP A 135 -28.58 -11.59 -3.25
N ARG A 136 -29.17 -12.09 -2.16
CA ARG A 136 -28.93 -13.47 -1.70
C ARG A 136 -29.96 -14.41 -2.28
N GLY A 137 -29.51 -15.57 -2.74
CA GLY A 137 -30.41 -16.62 -3.22
C GLY A 137 -30.03 -18.01 -2.74
N ILE A 138 -31.01 -18.90 -2.75
CA ILE A 138 -30.88 -20.34 -2.52
C ILE A 138 -31.41 -21.06 -3.74
N PHE A 139 -30.61 -21.95 -4.31
CA PHE A 139 -31.07 -22.94 -5.26
C PHE A 139 -31.36 -24.25 -4.54
N ARG A 140 -32.59 -24.75 -4.68
CA ARG A 140 -33.08 -25.99 -4.07
C ARG A 140 -33.86 -26.79 -5.10
N ASN A 141 -33.24 -27.83 -5.64
CA ASN A 141 -33.89 -28.82 -6.51
C ASN A 141 -34.69 -28.23 -7.69
N GLY A 142 -34.21 -27.14 -8.32
CA GLY A 142 -34.90 -26.47 -9.42
C GLY A 142 -35.70 -25.23 -9.01
N THR A 143 -35.93 -25.03 -7.71
CA THR A 143 -36.50 -23.80 -7.16
C THR A 143 -35.40 -22.82 -6.80
N TRP A 144 -35.54 -21.57 -7.25
CA TRP A 144 -34.69 -20.45 -6.87
C TRP A 144 -35.48 -19.57 -5.92
N LEU A 145 -34.96 -19.38 -4.73
CA LEU A 145 -35.49 -18.45 -3.74
C LEU A 145 -34.54 -17.27 -3.67
N TRP A 146 -35.07 -16.06 -3.54
CA TRP A 146 -34.31 -14.82 -3.44
C TRP A 146 -34.82 -13.97 -2.29
N GLN A 147 -33.88 -13.40 -1.54
CA GLN A 147 -34.16 -12.33 -0.59
C GLN A 147 -33.47 -11.06 -1.10
N LEU A 148 -34.30 -10.09 -1.51
CA LEU A 148 -33.85 -8.89 -2.19
C LEU A 148 -33.34 -7.85 -1.21
N THR A 149 -32.26 -7.18 -1.58
CA THR A 149 -31.66 -6.12 -0.76
C THR A 149 -32.52 -4.85 -0.72
N SER A 150 -33.47 -4.67 -1.66
CA SER A 150 -34.50 -3.62 -1.64
C SER A 150 -35.61 -3.86 -0.61
N GLY A 151 -35.65 -5.04 0.03
CA GLY A 151 -36.79 -5.52 0.80
C GLY A 151 -37.79 -6.24 -0.11
N GLY A 152 -37.99 -7.54 0.13
CA GLY A 152 -38.87 -8.39 -0.64
C GLY A 152 -38.29 -9.80 -0.85
N GLU A 153 -39.11 -10.70 -1.37
CA GLU A 153 -38.72 -12.05 -1.75
C GLU A 153 -39.16 -12.32 -3.18
N ALA A 154 -38.39 -13.16 -3.88
CA ALA A 154 -38.77 -13.63 -5.21
C ALA A 154 -38.52 -15.14 -5.31
N THR A 155 -39.40 -15.83 -6.04
CA THR A 155 -39.29 -17.27 -6.28
C THR A 155 -39.36 -17.54 -7.77
N ASP A 156 -38.53 -18.47 -8.22
CA ASP A 156 -38.47 -18.87 -9.61
C ASP A 156 -38.28 -20.39 -9.77
N GLN A 157 -38.68 -20.94 -10.91
CA GLN A 157 -38.57 -22.36 -11.23
C GLN A 157 -37.73 -22.53 -12.48
N PHE A 158 -36.51 -23.05 -12.31
CA PHE A 158 -35.61 -23.33 -13.42
C PHE A 158 -34.55 -24.38 -13.05
N GLY A 159 -34.47 -25.45 -13.83
CA GLY A 159 -33.59 -26.58 -13.54
C GLY A 159 -34.26 -27.66 -12.69
N GLN A 160 -33.46 -28.52 -12.09
CA GLN A 160 -33.92 -29.65 -11.28
C GLN A 160 -32.88 -30.05 -10.22
N SER A 161 -33.20 -31.05 -9.38
CA SER A 161 -32.24 -31.64 -8.45
C SER A 161 -30.97 -32.17 -9.15
N GLY A 162 -29.80 -31.89 -8.55
CA GLY A 162 -28.49 -32.26 -9.07
C GLY A 162 -27.87 -31.25 -10.07
N ASP A 163 -28.60 -30.19 -10.42
CA ASP A 163 -28.05 -29.11 -11.24
C ASP A 163 -27.09 -28.22 -10.45
N GLN A 164 -26.04 -27.73 -11.12
CA GLN A 164 -25.23 -26.65 -10.62
C GLN A 164 -25.85 -25.30 -11.05
N PRO A 165 -26.31 -24.45 -10.12
CA PRO A 165 -26.86 -23.15 -10.47
C PRO A 165 -25.76 -22.19 -10.93
N ILE A 166 -26.06 -21.38 -11.95
CA ILE A 166 -25.22 -20.28 -12.40
C ILE A 166 -26.08 -19.06 -12.71
N THR A 167 -25.51 -17.87 -12.56
CA THR A 167 -26.19 -16.59 -12.79
C THR A 167 -25.33 -15.71 -13.68
N GLY A 168 -25.95 -14.87 -14.53
CA GLY A 168 -25.22 -13.87 -15.30
C GLY A 168 -26.11 -13.07 -16.25
N ASP A 169 -25.64 -11.90 -16.66
CA ASP A 169 -26.27 -11.06 -17.69
C ASP A 169 -25.88 -11.55 -19.09
N TRP A 170 -26.62 -12.55 -19.62
CA TRP A 170 -26.26 -13.20 -20.88
C TRP A 170 -26.45 -12.32 -22.11
N ASP A 171 -27.33 -11.32 -22.03
CA ASP A 171 -27.83 -10.56 -23.17
C ASP A 171 -27.42 -9.08 -23.18
N GLY A 172 -26.94 -8.58 -22.04
CA GLY A 172 -26.33 -7.27 -21.82
C GLY A 172 -27.32 -6.19 -21.41
N ASP A 173 -28.48 -6.57 -20.85
CA ASP A 173 -29.50 -5.64 -20.39
C ASP A 173 -29.28 -5.15 -18.94
N ARG A 174 -28.22 -5.64 -18.28
CA ARG A 174 -27.81 -5.37 -16.90
C ARG A 174 -28.70 -5.99 -15.83
N LYS A 175 -29.55 -6.94 -16.17
CA LYS A 175 -30.28 -7.77 -15.22
C LYS A 175 -29.68 -9.16 -15.22
N THR A 176 -29.68 -9.79 -14.05
CA THR A 176 -29.15 -11.14 -13.95
C THR A 176 -30.18 -12.15 -14.45
N ASP A 177 -29.74 -13.03 -15.34
CA ASP A 177 -30.50 -14.17 -15.80
C ASP A 177 -30.09 -15.46 -15.09
N LEU A 178 -31.00 -16.44 -15.07
CA LEU A 178 -30.76 -17.76 -14.47
C LEU A 178 -30.12 -18.73 -15.47
N GLY A 179 -29.33 -19.66 -14.97
CA GLY A 179 -28.73 -20.74 -15.73
C GLY A 179 -28.48 -21.97 -14.86
N VAL A 180 -28.38 -23.14 -15.50
CA VAL A 180 -27.91 -24.36 -14.84
C VAL A 180 -26.87 -25.07 -15.69
N TYR A 181 -25.92 -25.74 -15.01
CA TYR A 181 -24.98 -26.66 -15.61
C TYR A 181 -25.28 -28.09 -15.15
N ARG A 182 -25.47 -28.99 -16.12
CA ARG A 182 -25.82 -30.39 -15.90
C ARG A 182 -24.98 -31.28 -16.79
N ALA A 183 -24.09 -32.07 -16.19
CA ALA A 183 -23.34 -33.14 -16.86
C ALA A 183 -22.69 -32.73 -18.20
N GLY A 184 -22.02 -31.57 -18.27
CA GLY A 184 -21.40 -31.10 -19.53
C GLY A 184 -22.30 -30.23 -20.41
N GLN A 185 -23.51 -29.90 -19.96
CA GLN A 185 -24.46 -29.07 -20.71
C GLN A 185 -24.87 -27.82 -19.93
N PHE A 186 -24.83 -26.68 -20.62
CA PHE A 186 -25.38 -25.42 -20.14
C PHE A 186 -26.81 -25.25 -20.62
N GLN A 187 -27.67 -24.79 -19.72
CA GLN A 187 -29.01 -24.29 -20.00
C GLN A 187 -29.09 -22.86 -19.46
N LEU A 188 -29.11 -21.86 -20.34
CA LEU A 188 -29.13 -20.45 -19.96
C LEU A 188 -30.50 -19.86 -20.30
N ARG A 189 -31.24 -19.40 -19.30
CA ARG A 189 -32.52 -18.73 -19.51
C ARG A 189 -32.28 -17.26 -19.83
N PHE A 190 -32.96 -16.72 -20.83
CA PHE A 190 -32.95 -15.31 -21.20
C PHE A 190 -34.32 -14.72 -20.84
N THR A 191 -34.38 -13.97 -19.75
CA THR A 191 -35.62 -13.38 -19.23
C THR A 191 -36.07 -12.23 -20.13
N GLY A 192 -37.37 -12.11 -20.40
CA GLY A 192 -37.90 -11.11 -21.33
C GLY A 192 -37.61 -11.38 -22.82
N ARG A 193 -37.09 -12.57 -23.18
CA ARG A 193 -36.66 -12.90 -24.55
C ARG A 193 -37.27 -14.20 -25.05
N THR A 194 -38.39 -14.12 -25.75
CA THR A 194 -38.98 -15.32 -26.39
C THR A 194 -38.35 -15.65 -27.76
N LYS A 195 -37.79 -14.64 -28.45
CA LYS A 195 -37.09 -14.82 -29.73
C LYS A 195 -35.60 -15.04 -29.52
N LYS A 196 -35.01 -15.98 -30.28
CA LYS A 196 -33.58 -16.30 -30.23
C LYS A 196 -32.70 -15.04 -30.33
N PRO A 197 -31.95 -14.68 -29.27
CA PRO A 197 -31.09 -13.51 -29.28
C PRO A 197 -29.96 -13.59 -30.31
N LYS A 198 -29.59 -12.45 -30.91
CA LYS A 198 -28.46 -12.35 -31.86
C LYS A 198 -27.09 -12.66 -31.23
N VAL A 199 -27.03 -12.72 -29.90
CA VAL A 199 -25.82 -13.08 -29.15
C VAL A 199 -25.50 -14.58 -29.24
N LEU A 200 -26.50 -15.40 -29.57
CA LEU A 200 -26.38 -16.85 -29.68
C LEU A 200 -25.90 -17.29 -31.06
N GLY A 201 -25.04 -18.31 -31.07
CA GLY A 201 -24.49 -18.90 -32.28
C GLY A 201 -25.40 -19.93 -32.96
N LYS A 202 -24.94 -20.44 -34.10
CA LYS A 202 -25.61 -21.53 -34.83
C LYS A 202 -25.59 -22.87 -34.06
N ARG A 203 -24.59 -23.09 -33.20
CA ARG A 203 -24.42 -24.32 -32.39
C ARG A 203 -25.14 -24.27 -31.03
N VAL A 204 -26.04 -23.30 -30.85
CA VAL A 204 -26.83 -23.13 -29.63
C VAL A 204 -28.28 -23.36 -30.00
N THR A 205 -28.90 -24.36 -29.38
CA THR A 205 -30.34 -24.59 -29.48
C THR A 205 -31.04 -23.57 -28.60
N TYR A 206 -32.16 -23.01 -29.07
CA TYR A 206 -32.93 -22.04 -28.30
C TYR A 206 -34.40 -22.45 -28.29
N GLN A 207 -34.95 -22.66 -27.11
CA GLN A 207 -36.34 -23.03 -26.90
C GLN A 207 -37.06 -21.84 -26.28
N ALA A 208 -38.13 -21.35 -26.91
CA ALA A 208 -38.94 -20.30 -26.32
C ALA A 208 -39.82 -20.86 -25.20
N SER A 209 -40.04 -20.05 -24.17
CA SER A 209 -41.03 -20.25 -23.10
C SER A 209 -41.90 -19.00 -23.00
N PRO A 210 -42.82 -18.77 -23.96
CA PRO A 210 -43.66 -17.58 -23.99
C PRO A 210 -44.46 -17.34 -22.70
N GLU A 211 -44.90 -18.42 -22.05
CA GLU A 211 -45.64 -18.42 -20.79
C GLU A 211 -44.85 -17.82 -19.62
N LEU A 212 -43.52 -17.92 -19.65
CA LEU A 212 -42.60 -17.28 -18.69
C LEU A 212 -41.95 -16.01 -19.25
N ASN A 213 -42.43 -15.52 -20.40
CA ASN A 213 -41.81 -14.43 -21.17
C ASN A 213 -40.29 -14.60 -21.31
N SER A 214 -39.83 -15.81 -21.63
CA SER A 214 -38.39 -16.13 -21.67
C SER A 214 -38.05 -17.13 -22.78
N GLY A 215 -36.78 -17.49 -22.87
CA GLY A 215 -36.33 -18.63 -23.67
C GLY A 215 -35.02 -19.19 -23.17
N VAL A 216 -34.75 -20.46 -23.44
CA VAL A 216 -33.64 -21.23 -22.88
C VAL A 216 -32.67 -21.64 -23.97
N ALA A 217 -31.41 -21.29 -23.79
CA ALA A 217 -30.30 -21.66 -24.65
C ALA A 217 -29.61 -22.92 -24.15
N PHE A 218 -29.47 -23.93 -25.01
CA PHE A 218 -28.83 -25.21 -24.71
C PHE A 218 -27.57 -25.40 -25.54
N PHE A 219 -26.47 -25.78 -24.88
CA PHE A 219 -25.24 -26.21 -25.55
C PHE A 219 -24.35 -27.05 -24.65
N ALA A 220 -23.61 -27.99 -25.25
CA ALA A 220 -22.62 -28.80 -24.55
C ALA A 220 -21.25 -28.12 -24.52
N LEU A 221 -20.65 -28.08 -23.33
CA LEU A 221 -19.29 -27.64 -23.08
C LEU A 221 -18.80 -28.23 -21.75
N GLY A 222 -17.62 -28.86 -21.75
CA GLY A 222 -17.00 -29.37 -20.51
C GLY A 222 -17.25 -30.83 -20.24
N LEU A 223 -16.78 -31.27 -19.06
CA LEU A 223 -16.99 -32.59 -18.48
C LEU A 223 -18.00 -32.51 -17.33
N PRO A 224 -18.71 -33.60 -17.00
CA PRO A 224 -19.65 -33.62 -15.88
C PRO A 224 -19.08 -33.17 -14.52
N THR A 225 -17.77 -33.30 -14.32
CA THR A 225 -17.06 -32.93 -13.08
C THR A 225 -16.51 -31.50 -13.08
N ASP A 226 -16.69 -30.74 -14.16
CA ASP A 226 -16.25 -29.34 -14.21
C ASP A 226 -17.17 -28.47 -13.34
N ILE A 227 -16.61 -27.45 -12.71
CA ILE A 227 -17.39 -26.42 -12.02
C ILE A 227 -17.68 -25.29 -13.00
N ALA A 228 -18.95 -24.99 -13.23
CA ALA A 228 -19.38 -23.86 -14.03
C ALA A 228 -19.39 -22.55 -13.22
N VAL A 229 -18.89 -21.48 -13.82
CA VAL A 229 -18.97 -20.10 -13.30
C VAL A 229 -19.30 -19.15 -14.45
N ALA A 230 -19.70 -17.92 -14.16
CA ALA A 230 -20.06 -16.94 -15.18
C ALA A 230 -19.59 -15.54 -14.83
N GLY A 231 -19.24 -14.76 -15.86
CA GLY A 231 -18.82 -13.37 -15.70
C GLY A 231 -18.45 -12.70 -17.01
N ASP A 232 -18.29 -11.38 -16.96
CA ASP A 232 -17.86 -10.54 -18.06
C ASP A 232 -16.33 -10.53 -18.17
N TRP A 233 -15.78 -11.66 -18.64
CA TRP A 233 -14.34 -11.89 -18.76
C TRP A 233 -13.63 -10.96 -19.76
N ASN A 234 -14.37 -10.20 -20.56
CA ASN A 234 -13.81 -9.34 -21.60
C ASN A 234 -14.31 -7.88 -21.54
N ALA A 235 -14.98 -7.51 -20.45
CA ALA A 235 -15.46 -6.16 -20.17
C ALA A 235 -16.41 -5.60 -21.26
N ASN A 236 -17.21 -6.45 -21.92
CA ASN A 236 -18.15 -6.02 -22.96
C ASN A 236 -19.56 -5.71 -22.43
N GLY A 237 -19.78 -5.88 -21.13
CA GLY A 237 -21.07 -5.73 -20.46
C GLY A 237 -21.99 -6.95 -20.59
N ARG A 238 -21.46 -8.14 -20.91
CA ARG A 238 -22.20 -9.40 -20.92
C ARG A 238 -21.41 -10.49 -20.25
N ASP A 239 -22.11 -11.28 -19.45
CA ASP A 239 -21.56 -12.47 -18.85
C ASP A 239 -21.52 -13.62 -19.85
N THR A 240 -20.49 -14.45 -19.68
CA THR A 240 -20.35 -15.70 -20.44
C THR A 240 -19.86 -16.81 -19.52
N PRO A 241 -20.24 -18.07 -19.77
CA PRO A 241 -19.76 -19.16 -18.92
C PRO A 241 -18.25 -19.41 -19.01
N ALA A 242 -17.67 -19.86 -17.91
CA ALA A 242 -16.37 -20.49 -17.84
C ALA A 242 -16.47 -21.80 -17.07
N LEU A 243 -15.51 -22.70 -17.29
CA LEU A 243 -15.43 -23.98 -16.60
C LEU A 243 -14.12 -24.08 -15.83
N VAL A 244 -14.17 -24.68 -14.65
CA VAL A 244 -13.01 -24.92 -13.79
C VAL A 244 -12.81 -26.41 -13.60
N ARG A 245 -11.60 -26.89 -13.94
CA ARG A 245 -11.16 -28.29 -13.78
C ARG A 245 -9.88 -28.32 -12.97
N GLY A 246 -10.00 -28.58 -11.68
CA GLY A 246 -8.90 -28.41 -10.74
C GLY A 246 -8.39 -26.97 -10.75
N ARG A 247 -7.18 -26.76 -11.28
CA ARG A 247 -6.55 -25.43 -11.42
C ARG A 247 -6.73 -24.78 -12.80
N ASP A 248 -7.30 -25.51 -13.76
CA ASP A 248 -7.44 -25.06 -15.14
C ASP A 248 -8.81 -24.41 -15.36
N TRP A 249 -8.79 -23.19 -15.89
CA TRP A 249 -9.99 -22.41 -16.21
C TRP A 249 -10.13 -22.28 -17.72
N PHE A 250 -11.34 -22.53 -18.23
CA PHE A 250 -11.69 -22.46 -19.64
C PHE A 250 -12.73 -21.36 -19.86
N PHE A 251 -12.28 -20.20 -20.33
CA PHE A 251 -13.11 -19.02 -20.51
C PHE A 251 -13.78 -19.01 -21.87
N MET A 252 -15.11 -18.92 -21.89
CA MET A 252 -15.83 -18.59 -23.12
C MET A 252 -15.74 -17.09 -23.39
N LYS A 253 -15.45 -16.70 -24.63
CA LYS A 253 -15.42 -15.26 -25.00
C LYS A 253 -16.77 -14.71 -25.44
N ASN A 254 -17.66 -15.56 -25.94
CA ASN A 254 -19.01 -15.20 -26.40
C ASN A 254 -19.85 -16.44 -26.68
N LEU A 255 -21.17 -16.27 -26.60
CA LEU A 255 -22.17 -17.31 -26.90
C LEU A 255 -22.35 -17.60 -28.41
N LYS A 256 -21.66 -16.86 -29.31
CA LYS A 256 -21.66 -17.17 -30.75
C LYS A 256 -20.80 -18.38 -31.10
N LYS A 257 -19.74 -18.63 -30.31
CA LYS A 257 -18.76 -19.70 -30.55
C LYS A 257 -18.55 -20.54 -29.27
N VAL A 258 -19.63 -21.14 -28.77
CA VAL A 258 -19.68 -21.86 -27.47
C VAL A 258 -18.63 -22.96 -27.25
N LYS A 259 -18.02 -23.53 -28.30
CA LYS A 259 -16.92 -24.51 -28.17
C LYS A 259 -15.51 -23.91 -28.22
N LYS A 260 -15.38 -22.58 -28.37
CA LYS A 260 -14.09 -21.89 -28.45
C LYS A 260 -13.81 -21.18 -27.13
N THR A 261 -12.97 -21.82 -26.31
CA THR A 261 -12.51 -21.27 -25.03
C THR A 261 -11.04 -20.87 -25.09
N SER A 262 -10.64 -19.96 -24.20
CA SER A 262 -9.23 -19.78 -23.83
C SER A 262 -8.96 -20.49 -22.50
N LYS A 263 -7.76 -21.03 -22.32
CA LYS A 263 -7.33 -21.69 -21.08
C LYS A 263 -6.38 -20.79 -20.30
N ALA A 264 -6.52 -20.75 -18.99
CA ALA A 264 -5.48 -20.30 -18.06
C ALA A 264 -5.40 -21.24 -16.85
N THR A 265 -4.29 -21.23 -16.13
CA THR A 265 -4.06 -22.10 -14.98
C THR A 265 -3.73 -21.24 -13.76
N PHE A 266 -4.42 -21.46 -12.65
CA PHE A 266 -4.27 -20.64 -11.43
C PHE A 266 -3.88 -21.49 -10.23
N SER A 267 -2.92 -21.01 -9.43
CA SER A 267 -2.60 -21.65 -8.14
C SER A 267 -3.68 -21.31 -7.11
N MET A 268 -4.60 -22.26 -6.92
CA MET A 268 -5.70 -22.18 -5.95
C MET A 268 -5.18 -22.46 -4.52
N PRO A 269 -5.59 -21.67 -3.51
CA PRO A 269 -5.38 -22.04 -2.11
C PRO A 269 -5.97 -23.43 -1.81
N SER A 270 -5.35 -24.18 -0.91
CA SER A 270 -5.85 -25.51 -0.52
C SER A 270 -7.28 -25.42 0.01
N GLY A 271 -8.15 -26.34 -0.42
CA GLY A 271 -9.57 -26.38 -0.02
C GLY A 271 -10.41 -25.19 -0.50
N SER A 272 -9.90 -24.35 -1.41
CA SER A 272 -10.69 -23.24 -1.95
C SER A 272 -11.64 -23.70 -3.05
N ILE A 273 -12.77 -23.00 -3.14
CA ILE A 273 -13.71 -23.12 -4.25
C ILE A 273 -13.48 -22.00 -5.25
N PRO A 274 -13.65 -22.24 -6.57
CA PRO A 274 -13.58 -21.19 -7.57
C PRO A 274 -14.78 -20.24 -7.45
N LEU A 275 -14.50 -18.96 -7.55
CA LEU A 275 -15.43 -17.85 -7.40
C LEU A 275 -15.22 -16.83 -8.53
N VAL A 276 -16.12 -15.86 -8.63
CA VAL A 276 -15.99 -14.75 -9.59
C VAL A 276 -15.88 -13.46 -8.80
N GLY A 277 -14.77 -12.76 -8.98
CA GLY A 277 -14.58 -11.41 -8.46
C GLY A 277 -14.99 -10.36 -9.48
N GLN A 278 -15.05 -9.10 -9.04
CA GLN A 278 -15.24 -7.94 -9.90
C GLN A 278 -14.18 -6.90 -9.57
N ARG A 279 -13.70 -6.20 -10.61
CA ARG A 279 -12.80 -5.06 -10.47
C ARG A 279 -13.20 -3.93 -11.40
N VAL A 280 -12.72 -2.73 -11.08
CA VAL A 280 -12.88 -1.55 -11.94
C VAL A 280 -11.56 -1.23 -12.66
N GLY A 281 -11.62 -1.13 -13.98
CA GLY A 281 -10.46 -0.75 -14.81
C GLY A 281 -9.66 -1.91 -15.39
N GLY A 282 -8.46 -1.61 -15.90
CA GLY A 282 -7.60 -2.57 -16.60
C GLY A 282 -6.74 -3.45 -15.68
N GLU A 283 -5.86 -4.24 -16.28
CA GLU A 283 -4.97 -5.18 -15.58
C GLU A 283 -4.05 -4.53 -14.53
N ASP A 284 -3.63 -3.29 -14.80
CA ASP A 284 -2.74 -2.53 -13.92
C ASP A 284 -3.49 -1.71 -12.86
N ALA A 285 -4.84 -1.75 -12.83
CA ALA A 285 -5.62 -1.02 -11.84
C ALA A 285 -5.55 -1.70 -10.47
N CYS A 286 -5.64 -0.89 -9.41
CA CYS A 286 -5.76 -1.37 -8.05
C CYS A 286 -6.97 -2.31 -7.93
N PRO A 287 -6.77 -3.60 -7.58
CA PRO A 287 -7.81 -4.63 -7.60
C PRO A 287 -8.97 -4.34 -6.65
N THR A 288 -8.72 -3.51 -5.63
CA THR A 288 -9.61 -3.19 -4.52
C THR A 288 -10.19 -1.78 -4.64
N GLN A 289 -10.04 -1.14 -5.81
CA GLN A 289 -10.48 0.22 -6.04
C GLN A 289 -11.89 0.26 -6.64
N THR A 290 -12.78 1.03 -5.99
CA THR A 290 -14.13 1.30 -6.50
C THR A 290 -14.13 2.32 -7.65
N ARG A 291 -15.21 2.37 -8.43
CA ARG A 291 -15.33 3.35 -9.52
C ARG A 291 -15.27 4.79 -9.04
N ALA A 292 -15.93 5.08 -7.92
CA ALA A 292 -15.90 6.40 -7.31
C ALA A 292 -14.47 6.77 -6.85
N SER A 293 -13.76 5.81 -6.25
CA SER A 293 -12.35 5.98 -5.86
C SER A 293 -11.45 6.24 -7.08
N GLN A 294 -11.65 5.53 -8.19
CA GLN A 294 -10.87 5.72 -9.42
C GLN A 294 -11.02 7.15 -9.97
N VAL A 295 -12.25 7.67 -10.03
CA VAL A 295 -12.51 9.05 -10.48
C VAL A 295 -11.84 10.06 -9.56
N ARG A 296 -11.99 9.89 -8.24
CA ARG A 296 -11.41 10.78 -7.24
C ARG A 296 -9.88 10.80 -7.30
N THR A 297 -9.24 9.62 -7.25
CA THR A 297 -7.78 9.47 -7.25
C THR A 297 -7.16 10.06 -8.52
N ALA A 298 -7.75 9.79 -9.69
CA ALA A 298 -7.31 10.39 -10.96
C ALA A 298 -7.39 11.94 -10.95
N ALA A 299 -8.45 12.50 -10.37
CA ALA A 299 -8.62 13.95 -10.26
C ALA A 299 -7.59 14.59 -9.31
N ILE A 300 -7.23 13.92 -8.21
CA ILE A 300 -6.22 14.39 -7.26
C ILE A 300 -4.82 14.31 -7.90
N GLY A 301 -4.49 13.18 -8.54
CA GLY A 301 -3.18 12.98 -9.18
C GLY A 301 -2.82 14.06 -10.21
N LYS A 302 -3.81 14.62 -10.92
CA LYS A 302 -3.62 15.73 -11.87
C LYS A 302 -3.19 17.05 -11.23
N LYS A 303 -3.35 17.21 -9.90
CA LYS A 303 -2.96 18.42 -9.16
C LYS A 303 -1.51 18.40 -8.71
N VAL A 304 -0.83 17.26 -8.82
CA VAL A 304 0.54 17.09 -8.31
C VAL A 304 1.55 17.75 -9.24
N ARG A 305 2.45 18.55 -8.65
CA ARG A 305 3.64 19.10 -9.29
C ARG A 305 4.83 18.17 -9.06
N LYS A 306 5.76 18.13 -10.00
CA LYS A 306 6.99 17.33 -9.89
C LYS A 306 7.97 17.94 -8.87
N PRO A 307 8.78 17.12 -8.18
CA PRO A 307 9.85 17.64 -7.33
C PRO A 307 11.03 18.14 -8.16
N LEU A 308 11.77 19.09 -7.63
CA LEU A 308 13.17 19.29 -7.99
C LEU A 308 14.00 18.13 -7.42
N ILE A 309 14.71 17.42 -8.29
CA ILE A 309 15.58 16.31 -7.92
C ILE A 309 17.03 16.73 -8.17
N LEU A 310 17.84 16.71 -7.11
CA LEU A 310 19.27 17.01 -7.17
C LEU A 310 20.06 15.69 -7.15
N ASN A 311 21.21 15.68 -7.81
CA ASN A 311 22.15 14.56 -7.69
C ASN A 311 22.76 14.58 -6.29
N GLY A 312 22.87 13.40 -5.66
CA GLY A 312 23.61 13.28 -4.42
C GLY A 312 25.10 13.53 -4.65
N THR A 313 25.79 13.99 -3.60
CA THR A 313 27.20 14.38 -3.65
C THR A 313 28.06 13.51 -2.76
N ARG A 314 29.24 13.10 -3.26
CA ARG A 314 30.28 12.41 -2.49
C ARG A 314 31.33 13.38 -1.90
N ALA A 315 31.15 14.69 -2.10
CA ALA A 315 32.08 15.70 -1.60
C ALA A 315 31.92 15.95 -0.09
N ILE A 316 30.75 15.61 0.46
CA ILE A 316 30.50 15.63 1.91
C ILE A 316 31.22 14.43 2.53
N GLU A 317 31.94 14.65 3.62
CA GLU A 317 32.58 13.57 4.37
C GLU A 317 31.53 12.57 4.89
N GLY A 318 31.83 11.26 4.84
CA GLY A 318 30.87 10.20 5.17
C GLY A 318 29.92 9.81 4.05
N ASN A 319 29.65 10.69 3.07
CA ASN A 319 28.68 10.38 2.02
C ASN A 319 29.12 9.26 1.07
N ARG A 320 30.42 8.92 1.02
CA ARG A 320 30.90 7.76 0.27
C ARG A 320 30.37 6.47 0.90
N GLU A 321 30.47 6.38 2.22
CA GLU A 321 29.98 5.31 3.07
C GLU A 321 28.45 5.28 3.04
N VAL A 322 27.77 6.42 3.19
CA VAL A 322 26.30 6.48 3.10
C VAL A 322 25.79 5.87 1.79
N ARG A 323 26.35 6.28 0.65
CA ARG A 323 25.93 5.77 -0.65
C ARG A 323 26.25 4.29 -0.84
N ALA A 324 27.44 3.84 -0.40
CA ALA A 324 27.83 2.44 -0.50
C ALA A 324 26.91 1.55 0.36
N THR A 325 26.57 2.01 1.57
CA THR A 325 25.63 1.30 2.45
C THR A 325 24.25 1.17 1.84
N LEU A 326 23.75 2.25 1.22
CA LEU A 326 22.48 2.22 0.48
C LEU A 326 22.50 1.27 -0.71
N GLU A 327 23.58 1.28 -1.48
CA GLU A 327 23.73 0.44 -2.68
C GLU A 327 23.66 -1.06 -2.33
N ASP A 328 24.48 -1.50 -1.37
CA ASP A 328 24.53 -2.90 -0.96
C ASP A 328 23.27 -3.31 -0.18
N GLY A 329 22.76 -2.43 0.67
CA GLY A 329 21.58 -2.71 1.50
C GLY A 329 20.28 -2.76 0.69
N VAL A 330 20.08 -1.89 -0.29
CA VAL A 330 18.93 -2.01 -1.21
C VAL A 330 19.02 -3.31 -2.01
N ALA A 331 20.23 -3.71 -2.44
CA ALA A 331 20.41 -4.98 -3.12
C ALA A 331 20.10 -6.18 -2.23
N TYR A 332 20.46 -6.12 -0.94
CA TYR A 332 20.03 -7.09 0.07
C TYR A 332 18.50 -7.16 0.17
N LEU A 333 17.81 -6.03 0.36
CA LEU A 333 16.35 -5.98 0.50
C LEU A 333 15.63 -6.61 -0.69
N VAL A 334 16.05 -6.26 -1.92
CA VAL A 334 15.48 -6.83 -3.15
C VAL A 334 15.59 -8.36 -3.17
N ARG A 335 16.76 -8.90 -2.80
CA ARG A 335 16.98 -10.35 -2.81
C ARG A 335 16.25 -11.05 -1.67
N ASN A 336 16.22 -10.44 -0.49
CA ASN A 336 15.52 -10.97 0.67
C ASN A 336 14.01 -11.06 0.40
N ASP A 337 13.43 -10.03 -0.22
CA ASP A 337 12.02 -10.04 -0.60
C ASP A 337 11.73 -11.07 -1.69
N GLN A 338 12.60 -11.16 -2.70
CA GLN A 338 12.45 -12.12 -3.78
C GLN A 338 12.56 -13.58 -3.32
N LYS A 339 13.41 -13.87 -2.32
CA LYS A 339 13.75 -15.25 -1.94
C LYS A 339 13.15 -15.72 -0.63
N SER A 340 12.67 -14.82 0.22
CA SER A 340 12.27 -15.19 1.59
C SER A 340 11.09 -14.39 2.12
N ARG A 341 11.14 -13.06 2.17
CA ARG A 341 10.11 -12.29 2.88
C ARG A 341 8.78 -12.22 2.14
N LEU A 342 8.82 -12.11 0.80
CA LEU A 342 7.67 -11.89 -0.09
C LEU A 342 7.75 -12.79 -1.33
N ASP A 343 8.39 -13.96 -1.22
CA ASP A 343 8.63 -14.86 -2.35
C ASP A 343 7.33 -15.33 -3.02
N ASP A 344 6.31 -15.64 -2.21
CA ASP A 344 4.96 -16.04 -2.60
C ASP A 344 4.17 -14.95 -3.36
N ARG A 345 4.67 -13.71 -3.31
CA ARG A 345 4.05 -12.50 -3.88
C ARG A 345 4.95 -11.78 -4.89
N TRP A 346 6.22 -12.15 -5.03
CA TRP A 346 7.22 -11.42 -5.82
C TRP A 346 6.79 -11.17 -7.28
N ASN A 347 6.06 -12.11 -7.88
CA ASN A 347 5.60 -12.03 -9.27
C ASN A 347 4.20 -11.42 -9.43
N THR A 348 3.61 -10.84 -8.38
CA THR A 348 2.29 -10.22 -8.47
C THR A 348 2.39 -8.75 -8.85
N THR A 349 1.44 -8.26 -9.65
CA THR A 349 1.38 -6.82 -9.99
C THR A 349 1.17 -5.97 -8.74
N TYR A 350 0.28 -6.42 -7.85
CA TYR A 350 0.03 -5.88 -6.52
C TYR A 350 0.18 -7.00 -5.51
N TYR A 351 0.79 -6.71 -4.37
CA TYR A 351 0.72 -7.60 -3.22
C TYR A 351 -0.09 -6.93 -2.12
N ASP A 352 -0.57 -7.74 -1.18
CA ASP A 352 -1.24 -7.23 0.01
C ASP A 352 -0.20 -6.92 1.10
N PRO A 353 0.20 -5.66 1.32
CA PRO A 353 1.11 -5.31 2.39
C PRO A 353 0.54 -5.55 3.78
N ILE A 354 -0.76 -5.41 4.01
CA ILE A 354 -1.35 -5.52 5.36
C ILE A 354 -1.18 -6.94 5.90
N SER A 355 -1.38 -7.98 5.09
CA SER A 355 -1.20 -9.38 5.51
C SER A 355 0.25 -9.86 5.58
N THR A 356 1.25 -9.01 5.32
CA THR A 356 2.65 -9.46 5.36
C THR A 356 3.14 -9.78 6.78
N LYS A 357 2.58 -9.11 7.79
CA LYS A 357 2.92 -9.25 9.22
C LYS A 357 1.68 -9.03 10.10
N ARG A 358 1.84 -9.28 11.40
CA ARG A 358 0.74 -9.24 12.39
C ARG A 358 0.26 -7.82 12.67
N THR A 359 1.15 -6.83 12.62
CA THR A 359 0.80 -5.43 12.92
C THR A 359 0.94 -4.58 11.67
N VAL A 360 0.06 -3.58 11.54
CA VAL A 360 0.11 -2.61 10.44
C VAL A 360 1.44 -1.86 10.41
N GLU A 361 2.02 -1.55 11.58
CA GLU A 361 3.36 -0.95 11.66
C GLU A 361 4.40 -1.81 10.93
N GLU A 362 4.51 -3.09 11.29
CA GLU A 362 5.49 -3.99 10.65
C GLU A 362 5.18 -4.19 9.16
N SER A 363 3.91 -4.22 8.80
CA SER A 363 3.42 -4.43 7.44
C SER A 363 3.69 -3.24 6.51
N ILE A 364 3.43 -2.00 6.95
CA ILE A 364 3.52 -0.80 6.09
C ILE A 364 4.90 -0.15 6.18
N ARG A 365 5.43 0.06 7.40
CA ARG A 365 6.66 0.82 7.64
C ARG A 365 7.85 0.25 6.86
N ARG A 366 8.03 -1.08 6.90
CA ARG A 366 9.12 -1.77 6.20
C ARG A 366 9.10 -1.51 4.70
N ASN A 367 7.94 -1.68 4.10
CA ASN A 367 7.76 -1.56 2.66
C ASN A 367 7.91 -0.08 2.23
N ALA A 368 7.43 0.87 3.03
CA ALA A 368 7.61 2.30 2.78
C ALA A 368 9.10 2.70 2.84
N ASN A 369 9.84 2.20 3.83
CA ASN A 369 11.26 2.44 4.00
C ASN A 369 12.10 1.84 2.86
N ALA A 370 11.79 0.61 2.43
CA ALA A 370 12.41 -0.02 1.27
C ALA A 370 12.15 0.79 -0.01
N ALA A 371 10.90 1.24 -0.21
CA ALA A 371 10.51 2.08 -1.35
C ALA A 371 11.28 3.40 -1.40
N LEU A 372 11.37 4.14 -0.28
CA LEU A 372 12.09 5.41 -0.23
C LEU A 372 13.59 5.22 -0.46
N SER A 373 14.19 4.18 0.11
CA SER A 373 15.61 3.87 -0.07
C SER A 373 15.95 3.61 -1.54
N ALA A 374 15.17 2.73 -2.19
CA ALA A 374 15.34 2.42 -3.59
C ALA A 374 15.03 3.62 -4.49
N ALA A 375 13.94 4.35 -4.25
CA ALA A 375 13.56 5.53 -5.02
C ALA A 375 14.63 6.63 -4.95
N THR A 376 15.17 6.90 -3.76
CA THR A 376 16.26 7.87 -3.55
C THR A 376 17.49 7.49 -4.36
N LEU A 377 17.91 6.22 -4.26
CA LEU A 377 19.07 5.71 -4.98
C LEU A 377 18.89 5.82 -6.52
N ILE A 378 17.68 5.53 -7.00
CA ILE A 378 17.28 5.58 -8.41
C ILE A 378 17.13 7.00 -8.96
N THR A 379 16.93 8.01 -8.13
CA THR A 379 16.65 9.39 -8.60
C THR A 379 17.83 10.33 -8.39
N THR A 380 18.69 10.04 -7.41
CA THR A 380 19.81 10.91 -7.02
C THR A 380 21.18 10.40 -7.46
N THR A 381 21.26 9.21 -8.08
CA THR A 381 22.51 8.62 -8.57
C THR A 381 22.44 8.23 -10.05
N LYS A 382 23.60 8.13 -10.69
CA LYS A 382 23.75 7.65 -12.08
C LYS A 382 24.14 6.17 -12.19
N LEU A 383 24.05 5.42 -11.09
CA LEU A 383 24.44 4.00 -11.04
C LEU A 383 23.60 3.14 -12.00
N LYS A 384 24.25 2.29 -12.78
CA LYS A 384 23.59 1.38 -13.72
C LYS A 384 23.27 0.01 -13.10
N ASN A 385 24.10 -0.42 -12.14
CA ASN A 385 23.97 -1.70 -11.44
C ASN A 385 24.15 -1.48 -9.93
N PHE A 386 23.59 -2.39 -9.13
CA PHE A 386 23.56 -2.38 -7.67
C PHE A 386 23.83 -3.80 -7.18
N ASP A 387 25.10 -4.11 -6.96
CA ASP A 387 25.54 -5.48 -6.60
C ASP A 387 24.88 -6.55 -7.50
N GLY A 388 25.15 -6.49 -8.80
CA GLY A 388 24.57 -7.43 -9.79
C GLY A 388 23.09 -7.23 -10.14
N LEU A 389 22.36 -6.34 -9.47
CA LEU A 389 20.98 -5.96 -9.86
C LEU A 389 21.00 -4.80 -10.85
N SER A 390 20.19 -4.88 -11.89
CA SER A 390 20.03 -3.77 -12.84
C SER A 390 19.26 -2.60 -12.22
N ARG A 391 19.52 -1.38 -12.70
CA ARG A 391 18.75 -0.19 -12.32
C ARG A 391 17.26 -0.33 -12.55
N LYS A 392 16.85 -1.01 -13.62
CA LYS A 392 15.43 -1.28 -13.90
C LYS A 392 14.83 -2.16 -12.80
N LYS A 393 15.53 -3.20 -12.35
CA LYS A 393 15.03 -4.09 -11.30
C LYS A 393 14.81 -3.36 -9.96
N VAL A 394 15.75 -2.51 -9.56
CA VAL A 394 15.61 -1.69 -8.33
C VAL A 394 14.50 -0.64 -8.48
N GLN A 395 14.33 -0.04 -9.65
CA GLN A 395 13.20 0.85 -9.93
C GLN A 395 11.86 0.10 -9.84
N ASP A 396 11.74 -1.04 -10.50
CA ASP A 396 10.50 -1.82 -10.53
C ASP A 396 10.12 -2.28 -9.11
N TYR A 397 11.12 -2.66 -8.30
CA TYR A 397 10.97 -2.96 -6.88
C TYR A 397 10.40 -1.78 -6.07
N ALA A 398 10.96 -0.57 -6.26
CA ALA A 398 10.44 0.63 -5.60
C ALA A 398 8.98 0.90 -6.00
N ILE A 399 8.67 0.86 -7.30
CA ILE A 399 7.31 1.10 -7.82
C ILE A 399 6.34 0.01 -7.33
N TRP A 400 6.78 -1.24 -7.22
CA TRP A 400 5.96 -2.35 -6.71
C TRP A 400 5.54 -2.15 -5.25
N HIS A 401 6.45 -1.68 -4.38
CA HIS A 401 6.09 -1.28 -3.02
C HIS A 401 5.17 -0.06 -3.00
N ILE A 402 5.52 1.00 -3.74
CA ILE A 402 4.73 2.25 -3.80
C ILE A 402 3.27 1.96 -4.21
N ARG A 403 3.08 1.22 -5.30
CA ARG A 403 1.74 0.94 -5.83
C ARG A 403 0.92 0.07 -4.89
N SER A 404 1.55 -0.92 -4.24
CA SER A 404 0.85 -1.85 -3.34
C SER A 404 0.43 -1.17 -2.05
N ILE A 405 1.32 -0.38 -1.45
CA ILE A 405 1.04 0.44 -0.26
C ILE A 405 -0.09 1.45 -0.53
N ALA A 406 0.00 2.20 -1.63
CA ALA A 406 -0.97 3.25 -1.97
C ALA A 406 -2.32 2.68 -2.43
N CYS A 407 -2.33 1.53 -3.10
CA CYS A 407 -3.56 0.82 -3.47
C CYS A 407 -4.34 0.38 -2.22
N GLN A 408 -3.65 -0.15 -1.20
CA GLN A 408 -4.29 -0.62 0.02
C GLN A 408 -4.52 0.46 1.10
N HIS A 409 -4.19 1.71 0.82
CA HIS A 409 -4.55 2.80 1.73
C HIS A 409 -6.06 3.06 1.69
N GLN A 410 -6.66 3.46 2.80
CA GLN A 410 -8.11 3.66 2.87
C GLN A 410 -8.65 4.74 1.91
N SER A 411 -7.80 5.70 1.53
CA SER A 411 -8.13 6.69 0.50
C SER A 411 -8.22 6.12 -0.92
N THR A 412 -7.87 4.85 -1.12
CA THR A 412 -8.00 4.12 -2.39
C THR A 412 -8.97 2.95 -2.24
N SER A 413 -8.86 2.18 -1.16
CA SER A 413 -9.58 0.92 -0.94
C SER A 413 -10.31 0.87 0.39
N LEU A 414 -11.56 0.42 0.38
CA LEU A 414 -12.37 0.28 1.60
C LEU A 414 -11.76 -0.78 2.53
N GLY A 415 -11.66 -0.47 3.82
CA GLY A 415 -10.95 -1.30 4.80
C GLY A 415 -9.42 -1.24 4.70
N GLY A 416 -8.88 -0.29 3.92
CA GLY A 416 -7.43 -0.09 3.83
C GLY A 416 -6.80 0.50 5.09
N TRP A 417 -5.47 0.50 5.16
CA TRP A 417 -4.72 1.12 6.25
C TRP A 417 -4.75 2.67 6.16
N GLY A 418 -4.43 3.34 7.27
CA GLY A 418 -4.24 4.80 7.32
C GLY A 418 -5.05 5.49 8.41
N GLU A 419 -4.85 6.79 8.56
CA GLU A 419 -5.48 7.71 9.52
C GLU A 419 -5.36 7.30 11.02
N THR A 420 -4.50 6.35 11.33
CA THR A 420 -4.22 5.85 12.68
C THR A 420 -2.89 6.37 13.23
N TRP A 421 -2.49 5.89 14.42
CA TRP A 421 -1.18 6.17 15.02
C TRP A 421 -0.03 5.80 14.07
N GLN A 422 0.91 6.72 13.90
CA GLN A 422 2.12 6.64 13.04
C GLN A 422 1.91 6.52 11.51
N SER A 423 0.67 6.30 11.03
CA SER A 423 0.36 6.17 9.60
C SER A 423 0.87 7.34 8.72
N THR A 424 0.84 8.56 9.25
CA THR A 424 1.32 9.79 8.60
C THR A 424 2.78 9.71 8.18
N LEU A 425 3.66 9.19 9.03
CA LEU A 425 5.08 8.97 8.72
C LEU A 425 5.26 7.97 7.59
N TRP A 426 4.55 6.84 7.64
CA TRP A 426 4.69 5.79 6.63
C TRP A 426 4.16 6.26 5.27
N ALA A 427 3.02 6.96 5.27
CA ALA A 427 2.44 7.56 4.07
C ALA A 427 3.32 8.66 3.48
N ALA A 428 3.93 9.50 4.30
CA ALA A 428 4.89 10.50 3.82
C ALA A 428 6.15 9.84 3.24
N THR A 429 6.63 8.76 3.85
CA THR A 429 7.80 7.99 3.37
C THR A 429 7.53 7.36 2.00
N ALA A 430 6.44 6.60 1.86
CA ALA A 430 6.03 6.00 0.59
C ALA A 430 5.60 7.06 -0.44
N GLY A 431 4.96 8.14 0.02
CA GLY A 431 4.54 9.27 -0.78
C GLY A 431 5.70 10.03 -1.40
N GLN A 432 6.77 10.29 -0.62
CA GLN A 432 8.00 10.87 -1.15
C GLN A 432 8.66 9.95 -2.16
N ALA A 433 8.71 8.63 -1.90
CA ALA A 433 9.24 7.67 -2.85
C ALA A 433 8.48 7.74 -4.20
N GLY A 434 7.15 7.79 -4.14
CA GLY A 434 6.29 7.99 -5.31
C GLY A 434 6.48 9.35 -5.99
N TRP A 435 6.70 10.42 -5.22
CA TRP A 435 6.95 11.76 -5.75
C TRP A 435 8.30 11.87 -6.45
N LEU A 436 9.36 11.25 -5.92
CA LEU A 436 10.67 11.17 -6.57
C LEU A 436 10.59 10.38 -7.89
N LEU A 437 9.78 9.33 -7.94
CA LEU A 437 9.57 8.50 -9.13
C LEU A 437 8.38 8.93 -9.99
N TRP A 438 7.82 10.13 -9.78
CA TRP A 438 6.52 10.54 -10.32
C TRP A 438 6.39 10.29 -11.83
N ASP A 439 7.42 10.63 -12.59
CA ASP A 439 7.45 10.48 -14.06
C ASP A 439 7.50 9.03 -14.55
N ARG A 440 7.79 8.09 -13.65
CA ARG A 440 7.89 6.65 -13.92
C ARG A 440 6.66 5.88 -13.46
N LEU A 441 5.75 6.53 -12.74
CA LEU A 441 4.45 5.98 -12.35
C LEU A 441 3.43 6.14 -13.48
N SER A 442 2.54 5.16 -13.62
CA SER A 442 1.32 5.25 -14.43
C SER A 442 0.34 6.31 -13.89
N GLU A 443 -0.65 6.71 -14.69
CA GLU A 443 -1.68 7.67 -14.24
C GLU A 443 -2.46 7.17 -13.01
N ALA A 444 -2.75 5.86 -12.96
CA ALA A 444 -3.44 5.24 -11.84
C ALA A 444 -2.59 5.27 -10.57
N GLU A 445 -1.32 4.83 -10.64
CA GLU A 445 -0.39 4.84 -9.50
C GLU A 445 -0.17 6.25 -8.95
N ARG A 446 -0.04 7.25 -9.83
CA ARG A 446 0.01 8.67 -9.44
C ARG A 446 -1.22 9.07 -8.64
N GLY A 447 -2.41 8.65 -9.10
CA GLY A 447 -3.67 8.90 -8.39
C GLY A 447 -3.67 8.30 -6.99
N TYR A 448 -3.20 7.06 -6.82
CA TYR A 448 -3.18 6.36 -5.53
C TYR A 448 -2.25 7.04 -4.54
N VAL A 449 -1.02 7.36 -4.98
CA VAL A 449 -0.03 8.05 -4.16
C VAL A 449 -0.55 9.42 -3.72
N ALA A 450 -1.13 10.19 -4.64
CA ALA A 450 -1.64 11.52 -4.32
C ALA A 450 -2.81 11.48 -3.34
N ALA A 451 -3.73 10.51 -3.50
CA ALA A 451 -4.87 10.35 -2.58
C ALA A 451 -4.46 9.85 -1.20
N MET A 452 -3.47 8.95 -1.11
CA MET A 452 -2.88 8.52 0.16
C MET A 452 -2.29 9.71 0.92
N VAL A 453 -1.44 10.50 0.25
CA VAL A 453 -0.83 11.71 0.84
C VAL A 453 -1.89 12.74 1.23
N GLU A 454 -2.92 12.95 0.40
CA GLU A 454 -4.03 13.86 0.72
C GLU A 454 -4.81 13.41 1.97
N GLY A 455 -5.19 12.13 2.04
CA GLY A 455 -5.94 11.57 3.16
C GLY A 455 -5.21 11.73 4.48
N GLU A 456 -3.93 11.37 4.50
CA GLU A 456 -3.08 11.45 5.69
C GLU A 456 -2.76 12.89 6.10
N ALA A 457 -2.58 13.80 5.13
CA ALA A 457 -2.45 15.22 5.41
C ALA A 457 -3.71 15.80 6.06
N ASN A 458 -4.89 15.39 5.58
CA ASN A 458 -6.16 15.81 6.18
C ASN A 458 -6.34 15.22 7.58
N ALA A 459 -5.97 13.96 7.80
CA ALA A 459 -6.08 13.32 9.10
C ALA A 459 -5.12 13.91 10.14
N ALA A 460 -3.86 14.16 9.76
CA ALA A 460 -2.89 14.87 10.60
C ALA A 460 -3.40 16.27 10.97
N ALA A 461 -3.94 17.02 10.01
CA ALA A 461 -4.50 18.34 10.24
C ALA A 461 -5.69 18.33 11.20
N ARG A 462 -6.61 17.35 11.07
CA ARG A 462 -7.72 17.15 12.02
C ARG A 462 -7.23 16.77 13.42
N ARG A 463 -6.18 15.95 13.51
CA ARG A 463 -5.63 15.47 14.79
C ARG A 463 -4.93 16.59 15.57
N GLY A 464 -4.21 17.46 14.86
CA GLY A 464 -3.56 18.65 15.42
C GLY A 464 -2.43 18.34 16.43
N PRO A 465 -1.84 19.39 17.03
CA PRO A 465 -0.78 19.26 18.03
C PRO A 465 -1.22 18.55 19.33
N ARG A 466 -0.26 17.90 20.00
CA ARG A 466 -0.43 17.23 21.30
C ARG A 466 0.77 17.56 22.18
N TYR A 467 0.59 17.48 23.51
CA TYR A 467 1.58 17.94 24.47
C TYR A 467 1.88 16.90 25.55
N PHE A 468 3.13 16.86 25.98
CA PHE A 468 3.59 16.04 27.10
C PHE A 468 3.33 16.71 28.44
N ARG A 469 3.58 18.02 28.50
CA ARG A 469 3.36 18.83 29.69
C ARG A 469 2.36 19.93 29.41
N ASP A 470 1.52 20.24 30.39
CA ASP A 470 0.70 21.45 30.37
C ASP A 470 1.55 22.71 30.65
N ARG A 471 0.92 23.89 30.69
CA ARG A 471 1.62 25.15 30.99
C ARG A 471 2.19 25.24 32.41
N ALA A 472 1.65 24.49 33.36
CA ALA A 472 2.15 24.45 34.74
C ALA A 472 3.35 23.50 34.89
N GLY A 473 3.66 22.71 33.86
CA GLY A 473 4.73 21.72 33.86
C GLY A 473 4.27 20.32 34.27
N THR A 474 2.97 20.12 34.50
CA THR A 474 2.40 18.80 34.84
C THR A 474 2.50 17.88 33.64
N GLU A 475 3.08 16.69 33.81
CA GLU A 475 3.11 15.67 32.76
C GLU A 475 1.71 15.08 32.54
N ILE A 476 1.07 15.43 31.43
CA ILE A 476 -0.24 14.93 31.02
C ILE A 476 -0.15 13.61 30.24
N SER A 477 1.06 13.24 29.79
CA SER A 477 1.40 11.91 29.28
C SER A 477 2.73 11.43 29.87
N PRO A 478 2.75 10.99 31.14
CA PRO A 478 3.98 10.64 31.86
C PRO A 478 4.93 9.74 31.05
N GLY A 479 6.18 10.17 30.90
CA GLY A 479 7.20 9.44 30.16
C GLY A 479 7.00 9.33 28.63
N ASN A 480 5.99 9.97 28.04
CA ASN A 480 5.77 10.06 26.59
C ASN A 480 5.75 11.53 26.16
N SER A 481 6.84 11.99 25.54
CA SER A 481 7.04 13.37 25.10
C SER A 481 6.04 13.91 24.08
N LYS A 482 5.31 13.05 23.36
CA LYS A 482 4.56 13.41 22.15
C LYS A 482 5.38 14.07 21.03
N ALA A 483 6.67 14.36 21.25
CA ALA A 483 7.53 15.07 20.30
C ALA A 483 7.66 14.31 18.99
N ASP A 484 7.90 13.00 19.08
CA ASP A 484 7.96 12.08 17.95
C ASP A 484 6.63 12.01 17.22
N GLU A 485 5.52 11.71 17.91
CA GLU A 485 4.18 11.58 17.33
C GLU A 485 3.76 12.87 16.58
N VAL A 486 4.03 14.04 17.16
CA VAL A 486 3.73 15.34 16.55
C VAL A 486 4.66 15.62 15.35
N SER A 487 5.95 15.28 15.46
CA SER A 487 6.90 15.44 14.37
C SER A 487 6.65 14.47 13.20
N TRP A 488 6.09 13.29 13.45
CA TRP A 488 5.63 12.35 12.42
C TRP A 488 4.43 12.91 11.65
N ASP A 489 3.45 13.45 12.39
CA ASP A 489 2.24 14.04 11.81
C ASP A 489 2.54 15.27 10.94
N LEU A 490 3.65 15.98 11.17
CA LEU A 490 4.09 17.11 10.36
C LEU A 490 4.34 16.73 8.88
N LEU A 491 4.81 15.52 8.62
CA LEU A 491 5.36 15.15 7.31
C LEU A 491 4.28 15.06 6.23
N ALA A 492 3.11 14.48 6.52
CA ALA A 492 2.05 14.30 5.52
C ALA A 492 1.44 15.63 5.04
N PRO A 493 1.01 16.58 5.91
CA PRO A 493 0.59 17.92 5.49
C PRO A 493 1.66 18.65 4.68
N THR A 494 2.93 18.53 5.07
CA THR A 494 4.03 19.17 4.36
C THR A 494 4.23 18.57 2.96
N LEU A 495 4.24 17.24 2.85
CA LEU A 495 4.35 16.57 1.56
C LEU A 495 3.14 16.88 0.66
N ALA A 496 1.93 16.90 1.21
CA ALA A 496 0.73 17.26 0.46
C ALA A 496 0.79 18.70 -0.07
N LEU A 497 1.26 19.65 0.74
CA LEU A 497 1.51 21.03 0.32
C LEU A 497 2.59 21.10 -0.78
N ALA A 498 3.68 20.35 -0.63
CA ALA A 498 4.77 20.27 -1.60
C ALA A 498 4.28 19.73 -2.96
N MET A 499 3.52 18.63 -2.93
CA MET A 499 2.97 17.98 -4.11
C MET A 499 1.85 18.81 -4.75
N MET A 500 0.93 19.36 -3.97
CA MET A 500 -0.33 19.95 -4.45
C MET A 500 -0.58 21.35 -3.85
N PRO A 501 0.28 22.36 -4.14
CA PRO A 501 0.18 23.68 -3.50
C PRO A 501 -1.06 24.49 -3.90
N LYS A 502 -1.75 24.08 -4.97
CA LYS A 502 -3.02 24.68 -5.42
C LYS A 502 -4.25 23.89 -4.96
N HIS A 503 -4.08 22.92 -4.05
CA HIS A 503 -5.19 22.16 -3.51
C HIS A 503 -6.10 23.04 -2.64
N LYS A 504 -7.40 22.73 -2.59
CA LYS A 504 -8.35 23.46 -1.73
C LYS A 504 -7.97 23.45 -0.24
N ASN A 505 -7.29 22.39 0.21
CA ASN A 505 -6.82 22.25 1.60
C ASN A 505 -5.37 22.74 1.79
N ALA A 506 -4.70 23.30 0.77
CA ALA A 506 -3.29 23.67 0.87
C ALA A 506 -3.02 24.68 2.00
N LYS A 507 -3.95 25.63 2.23
CA LYS A 507 -3.88 26.55 3.37
C LYS A 507 -3.93 25.82 4.71
N ILE A 508 -4.89 24.89 4.87
CA ILE A 508 -5.04 24.07 6.09
C ILE A 508 -3.78 23.25 6.33
N TRP A 509 -3.23 22.61 5.30
CA TRP A 509 -2.01 21.82 5.44
C TRP A 509 -0.81 22.67 5.85
N LYS A 510 -0.70 23.89 5.31
CA LYS A 510 0.37 24.83 5.69
C LYS A 510 0.24 25.28 7.15
N GLU A 511 -0.95 25.72 7.56
CA GLU A 511 -1.21 26.17 8.93
C GLU A 511 -1.05 25.01 9.94
N SER A 512 -1.50 23.80 9.58
CA SER A 512 -1.29 22.58 10.38
C SER A 512 0.19 22.23 10.49
N ALA A 513 0.96 22.28 9.41
CA ALA A 513 2.39 22.00 9.46
C ALA A 513 3.13 23.01 10.36
N ILE A 514 2.78 24.30 10.29
CA ILE A 514 3.33 25.31 11.20
C ILE A 514 2.97 24.97 12.65
N ALA A 515 1.71 24.64 12.94
CA ALA A 515 1.27 24.27 14.29
C ALA A 515 2.06 23.09 14.86
N LEU A 516 2.18 22.01 14.07
CA LEU A 516 2.88 20.79 14.46
C LEU A 516 4.38 21.07 14.66
N SER A 517 4.99 21.90 13.82
CA SER A 517 6.41 22.26 13.97
C SER A 517 6.70 23.06 15.24
N LEU A 518 5.83 23.99 15.63
CA LEU A 518 5.97 24.77 16.87
C LEU A 518 5.79 23.90 18.11
N ALA A 519 4.90 22.91 18.05
CA ALA A 519 4.61 22.04 19.18
C ALA A 519 5.61 20.90 19.36
N ALA A 520 6.16 20.34 18.27
CA ALA A 520 6.94 19.09 18.30
C ALA A 520 8.09 19.13 19.34
N PHE A 521 8.79 20.25 19.42
CA PHE A 521 9.93 20.41 20.35
C PHE A 521 9.86 21.71 21.14
N SER A 522 8.64 22.16 21.51
CA SER A 522 8.50 23.29 22.44
C SER A 522 9.04 22.93 23.82
N ARG A 523 9.67 23.90 24.48
CA ARG A 523 10.40 23.76 25.75
C ARG A 523 9.77 24.63 26.85
N PRO A 524 9.96 24.32 28.14
CA PRO A 524 9.38 25.10 29.26
C PRO A 524 9.63 26.60 29.17
N GLY A 525 10.85 27.03 28.83
CA GLY A 525 11.20 28.44 28.69
C GLY A 525 10.47 29.17 27.57
N ASP A 526 9.90 28.46 26.61
CA ASP A 526 9.13 29.05 25.51
C ASP A 526 7.78 29.60 25.97
N LEU A 527 7.28 29.15 27.12
CA LEU A 527 6.00 29.60 27.70
C LEU A 527 6.10 31.00 28.33
N THR A 528 7.31 31.51 28.56
CA THR A 528 7.57 32.80 29.22
C THR A 528 8.36 33.77 28.33
N LYS A 529 9.23 33.27 27.45
CA LYS A 529 10.02 34.09 26.53
C LYS A 529 9.14 34.65 25.40
N LYS A 530 8.94 35.98 25.37
CA LYS A 530 8.20 36.67 24.30
C LYS A 530 8.96 36.54 22.97
N ARG A 531 8.62 35.51 22.20
CA ARG A 531 9.12 35.27 20.84
C ARG A 531 7.94 35.14 19.89
N SER A 532 8.03 35.85 18.76
CA SER A 532 7.09 35.71 17.65
C SER A 532 7.73 34.85 16.58
N ILE A 533 7.03 33.79 16.15
CA ILE A 533 7.46 32.90 15.07
C ILE A 533 6.31 32.81 14.08
N ASN A 534 6.54 33.17 12.83
CA ASN A 534 5.52 33.28 11.80
C ASN A 534 4.32 34.12 12.27
N GLY A 535 4.60 35.23 12.97
CA GLY A 535 3.61 36.12 13.57
C GLY A 535 2.87 35.58 14.80
N ILE A 536 3.22 34.38 15.29
CA ILE A 536 2.57 33.72 16.43
C ILE A 536 3.38 34.00 17.69
N ASN A 537 2.75 34.63 18.69
CA ASN A 537 3.34 34.80 20.01
C ASN A 537 3.31 33.45 20.76
N VAL A 538 4.45 32.76 20.75
CA VAL A 538 4.58 31.38 21.23
C VAL A 538 4.28 31.27 22.72
N ALA A 539 4.80 32.20 23.53
CA ALA A 539 4.58 32.23 24.98
C ALA A 539 3.09 32.35 25.36
N LEU A 540 2.31 33.10 24.59
CA LEU A 540 0.88 33.26 24.83
C LEU A 540 0.03 32.11 24.27
N ARG A 541 0.46 31.53 23.15
CA ARG A 541 -0.38 30.60 22.36
C ARG A 541 -0.13 29.12 22.63
N LEU A 542 1.05 28.72 23.13
CA LEU A 542 1.34 27.32 23.43
C LEU A 542 0.54 26.84 24.65
N PRO A 543 -0.21 25.74 24.56
CA PRO A 543 -0.87 25.14 25.71
C PRO A 543 0.05 24.22 26.52
N GLY A 544 1.25 23.89 26.02
CA GLY A 544 2.12 22.91 26.63
C GLY A 544 3.48 22.75 25.94
N THR A 545 4.28 21.79 26.42
CA THR A 545 5.65 21.53 25.96
C THR A 545 5.95 20.04 25.75
N ASN A 546 6.91 19.73 24.89
CA ASN A 546 7.24 18.37 24.45
C ASN A 546 8.72 17.98 24.64
N ALA A 547 9.63 18.96 24.65
CA ALA A 547 11.05 18.76 24.95
C ALA A 547 11.40 19.30 26.34
N ASN A 548 12.50 18.82 26.90
CA ASN A 548 13.10 19.41 28.10
C ASN A 548 13.82 20.73 27.75
N GLU A 549 14.14 21.54 28.76
CA GLU A 549 14.72 22.88 28.51
C GLU A 549 16.07 22.81 27.77
N ASP A 550 16.86 21.78 28.04
CA ASP A 550 18.15 21.51 27.38
C ASP A 550 18.01 20.94 25.96
N GLY A 551 16.78 20.71 25.47
CA GLY A 551 16.48 20.14 24.16
C GLY A 551 16.40 18.61 24.16
N THR A 552 16.67 17.93 25.27
CA THR A 552 16.49 16.48 25.35
C THR A 552 15.01 16.09 25.27
N VAL A 553 14.73 14.88 24.79
CA VAL A 553 13.37 14.35 24.69
C VAL A 553 13.19 13.17 25.64
N THR A 554 12.20 13.27 26.54
CA THR A 554 11.83 12.17 27.44
C THR A 554 10.82 11.25 26.75
N ASN A 555 11.21 10.03 26.44
CA ASN A 555 10.30 9.05 25.88
C ASN A 555 10.58 7.64 26.41
N HIS A 556 9.51 6.87 26.63
CA HIS A 556 9.55 5.61 27.39
C HIS A 556 10.10 5.79 28.81
N GLY A 557 9.80 6.94 29.44
CA GLY A 557 10.20 7.24 30.81
C GLY A 557 11.68 7.58 30.99
N ILE A 558 12.45 7.74 29.90
CA ILE A 558 13.89 8.04 29.94
C ILE A 558 14.23 9.22 29.02
N VAL A 559 15.30 9.96 29.32
CA VAL A 559 15.92 10.85 28.33
C VAL A 559 16.48 9.99 27.21
N ASN A 560 15.89 10.12 26.03
CA ASN A 560 16.00 9.10 24.99
C ASN A 560 16.61 9.66 23.70
N PRO A 561 17.91 9.39 23.43
CA PRO A 561 18.57 9.79 22.19
C PRO A 561 17.84 9.30 20.91
N ASP A 562 17.26 8.10 20.91
CA ASP A 562 16.51 7.55 19.76
C ASP A 562 15.26 8.38 19.41
N TYR A 563 14.74 9.16 20.36
CA TYR A 563 13.59 10.05 20.13
C TYR A 563 14.01 11.51 19.96
N THR A 564 15.13 11.91 20.55
CA THR A 564 15.71 13.24 20.36
C THR A 564 16.11 13.46 18.90
N GLN A 565 16.61 12.42 18.21
CA GLN A 565 16.95 12.51 16.77
C GLN A 565 15.74 12.83 15.85
N ASN A 566 14.50 12.62 16.31
CA ASN A 566 13.29 12.92 15.52
C ASN A 566 13.15 14.41 15.15
N VAL A 567 13.97 15.30 15.72
CA VAL A 567 14.11 16.70 15.25
C VAL A 567 14.38 16.78 13.75
N GLN A 568 14.99 15.74 13.17
CA GLN A 568 15.17 15.63 11.72
C GLN A 568 13.89 15.78 10.92
N HIS A 569 12.71 15.45 11.46
CA HIS A 569 11.45 15.57 10.72
C HIS A 569 11.10 17.01 10.38
N LEU A 570 11.52 17.99 11.20
CA LEU A 570 11.37 19.41 10.88
C LEU A 570 12.20 19.79 9.64
N TRP A 571 13.44 19.32 9.58
CA TRP A 571 14.35 19.56 8.45
C TRP A 571 14.01 18.74 7.21
N TRP A 572 13.46 17.54 7.40
CA TRP A 572 12.90 16.75 6.32
C TRP A 572 11.71 17.50 5.70
N ALA A 573 10.77 17.97 6.53
CA ALA A 573 9.66 18.80 6.08
C ALA A 573 10.15 20.06 5.33
N ALA A 574 11.17 20.76 5.84
CA ALA A 574 11.78 21.89 5.16
C ALA A 574 12.33 21.53 3.77
N THR A 575 13.00 20.37 3.67
CA THR A 575 13.60 19.90 2.43
C THR A 575 12.54 19.49 1.39
N LEU A 576 11.38 18.96 1.82
CA LEU A 576 10.25 18.69 0.93
C LEU A 576 9.71 19.97 0.29
N LEU A 577 9.58 21.06 1.05
CA LEU A 577 9.17 22.36 0.52
C LEU A 577 10.22 22.97 -0.41
N ARG A 578 11.52 22.83 -0.09
CA ARG A 578 12.61 23.20 -1.02
C ARG A 578 12.51 22.43 -2.33
N ALA A 579 12.23 21.13 -2.29
CA ALA A 579 12.01 20.31 -3.48
C ALA A 579 10.81 20.79 -4.31
N ALA A 580 9.78 21.35 -3.68
CA ALA A 580 8.62 21.94 -4.36
C ALA A 580 8.82 23.40 -4.81
N LYS A 581 9.97 24.01 -4.48
CA LYS A 581 10.24 25.45 -4.65
C LYS A 581 9.20 26.32 -3.92
N ILE A 582 8.83 25.90 -2.71
CA ILE A 582 7.94 26.64 -1.81
C ILE A 582 8.79 27.20 -0.67
N PRO A 583 8.65 28.49 -0.31
CA PRO A 583 9.31 29.06 0.87
C PRO A 583 9.00 28.28 2.15
N VAL A 584 10.02 28.02 2.95
CA VAL A 584 9.94 27.20 4.16
C VAL A 584 9.54 28.07 5.35
N PRO A 585 8.46 27.78 6.09
CA PRO A 585 8.12 28.52 7.31
C PRO A 585 9.26 28.51 8.32
N GLU A 586 9.58 29.66 8.91
CA GLU A 586 10.62 29.74 9.96
C GLU A 586 10.31 28.83 11.17
N ALA A 587 9.04 28.50 11.41
CA ALA A 587 8.61 27.55 12.44
C ALA A 587 9.26 26.16 12.29
N PHE A 588 9.68 25.74 11.10
CA PHE A 588 10.36 24.46 10.88
C PHE A 588 11.81 24.45 11.42
N PHE A 589 12.33 25.59 11.88
CA PHE A 589 13.63 25.68 12.53
C PHE A 589 13.50 25.98 14.03
N TYR A 590 12.26 26.04 14.53
CA TYR A 590 11.97 26.35 15.92
C TYR A 590 12.52 25.27 16.85
N ASN A 591 13.41 25.65 17.76
CA ASN A 591 14.17 24.80 18.70
C ASN A 591 15.02 23.68 18.08
N ALA A 592 15.04 23.51 16.76
CA ALA A 592 15.73 22.40 16.12
C ALA A 592 17.23 22.35 16.44
N ASP A 593 17.89 23.51 16.48
CA ASP A 593 19.31 23.62 16.83
C ASP A 593 19.57 23.19 18.29
N ILE A 594 18.69 23.56 19.22
CA ILE A 594 18.82 23.23 20.66
C ILE A 594 18.64 21.71 20.85
N VAL A 595 17.66 21.11 20.18
CA VAL A 595 17.40 19.66 20.27
C VAL A 595 18.55 18.85 19.66
N TYR A 596 19.12 19.30 18.54
CA TYR A 596 20.30 18.62 17.98
C TYR A 596 21.54 18.78 18.87
N ARG A 597 21.71 19.93 19.52
CA ARG A 597 22.76 20.14 20.53
C ARG A 597 22.65 19.19 21.71
N ALA A 598 21.44 18.77 22.08
CA ALA A 598 21.24 17.75 23.12
C ALA A 598 21.90 16.40 22.77
N LEU A 599 22.10 16.10 21.49
CA LEU A 599 22.82 14.92 21.03
C LEU A 599 24.34 15.15 20.96
N SER A 600 24.76 16.32 20.46
CA SER A 600 26.15 16.57 20.06
C SER A 600 27.02 17.22 21.13
N VAL A 601 26.44 18.05 22.02
CA VAL A 601 27.22 18.92 22.92
C VAL A 601 26.75 18.97 24.37
N VAL A 602 25.52 18.56 24.69
CA VAL A 602 25.04 18.54 26.09
C VAL A 602 25.77 17.45 26.87
N GLU A 603 26.41 17.83 27.98
CA GLU A 603 27.11 16.92 28.88
C GLU A 603 26.19 16.40 30.00
N PHE A 604 26.15 15.08 30.15
CA PHE A 604 25.42 14.41 31.22
C PHE A 604 26.38 13.98 32.32
N SER A 605 26.34 14.63 33.48
CA SER A 605 27.18 14.27 34.62
C SER A 605 26.74 12.94 35.24
N SER A 606 27.70 12.07 35.55
CA SER A 606 27.46 10.86 36.33
C SER A 606 27.95 11.05 37.76
N PRO A 607 27.10 10.94 38.81
CA PRO A 607 25.62 10.71 38.82
C PRO A 607 24.77 11.97 38.51
N PRO A 608 23.44 11.86 38.24
CA PRO A 608 22.60 10.64 38.28
C PRO A 608 22.57 9.84 36.98
N TYR A 609 23.20 10.32 35.91
CA TYR A 609 23.24 9.62 34.62
C TYR A 609 24.26 8.47 34.64
N ALA A 610 24.12 7.52 33.71
CA ALA A 610 24.96 6.32 33.64
C ALA A 610 26.46 6.65 33.54
N ALA A 611 27.32 5.93 34.26
CA ALA A 611 28.76 6.12 34.16
C ALA A 611 29.28 5.79 32.74
N PRO A 612 30.30 6.51 32.23
CA PRO A 612 31.08 7.57 32.89
C PRO A 612 30.50 8.99 32.74
N GLY A 613 29.34 9.15 32.08
CA GLY A 613 28.80 10.47 31.73
C GLY A 613 29.36 11.06 30.42
N GLY A 614 29.09 12.35 30.22
CA GLY A 614 29.48 13.16 29.06
C GLY A 614 28.41 13.23 27.98
N THR A 615 28.80 13.61 26.76
CA THR A 615 27.87 13.81 25.62
C THR A 615 27.28 12.51 25.08
N VAL A 616 26.09 12.59 24.48
CA VAL A 616 25.44 11.46 23.78
C VAL A 616 26.28 10.98 22.60
N TYR A 617 26.73 11.88 21.73
CA TYR A 617 27.68 11.53 20.69
C TYR A 617 29.09 11.38 21.24
N LYS A 618 29.69 10.23 20.97
CA LYS A 618 31.07 9.87 21.37
C LYS A 618 31.94 9.63 20.13
N PRO A 619 33.27 9.62 20.28
CA PRO A 619 34.20 9.34 19.18
C PRO A 619 33.87 8.03 18.45
N LEU A 620 34.27 7.94 17.18
CA LEU A 620 34.09 6.77 16.32
C LEU A 620 32.63 6.36 16.08
N GLY A 621 31.68 7.27 16.28
CA GLY A 621 30.25 7.03 16.03
C GLY A 621 29.56 6.25 17.15
N GLN A 622 30.15 6.19 18.34
CA GLN A 622 29.54 5.58 19.51
C GLN A 622 28.43 6.48 20.08
N ILE A 623 27.41 5.85 20.64
CA ILE A 623 26.28 6.53 21.28
C ILE A 623 26.30 6.21 22.77
N TYR A 624 26.38 7.25 23.59
CA TYR A 624 26.17 7.18 25.02
C TYR A 624 24.69 7.42 25.34
N TYR A 625 24.14 6.55 26.17
CA TYR A 625 22.74 6.54 26.56
C TYR A 625 22.60 6.91 28.05
N PRO A 626 22.31 8.19 28.37
CA PRO A 626 22.42 8.70 29.75
C PRO A 626 21.47 8.02 30.75
N MET A 627 20.33 7.53 30.27
CA MET A 627 19.31 6.84 31.07
C MET A 627 18.95 5.46 30.48
N GLY A 628 19.85 4.85 29.71
CA GLY A 628 19.59 3.59 28.99
C GLY A 628 18.95 3.80 27.60
N VAL A 629 18.58 2.69 26.96
CA VAL A 629 18.14 2.67 25.55
C VAL A 629 16.90 1.78 25.36
N SER A 630 16.02 2.15 24.43
CA SER A 630 14.80 1.38 24.14
C SER A 630 14.97 0.31 23.06
N TRP A 631 15.88 0.52 22.11
CA TRP A 631 15.84 -0.18 20.82
C TRP A 631 17.12 -0.91 20.43
N GLY A 632 18.08 -1.04 21.35
CA GLY A 632 19.36 -1.71 21.14
C GLY A 632 20.55 -0.76 21.24
N VAL A 633 21.72 -1.30 21.52
CA VAL A 633 22.90 -0.54 21.95
C VAL A 633 23.80 -0.08 20.80
N ARG A 634 23.67 -0.62 19.58
CA ARG A 634 24.55 -0.30 18.45
C ARG A 634 23.76 -0.03 17.17
N ARG A 635 23.28 1.21 17.02
CA ARG A 635 22.37 1.65 15.94
C ARG A 635 22.83 2.94 15.26
N PRO A 636 24.08 3.04 14.78
CA PRO A 636 24.63 4.28 14.23
C PRO A 636 23.80 4.83 13.05
N ALA A 637 23.19 3.96 12.25
CA ALA A 637 22.37 4.38 11.11
C ALA A 637 21.18 5.27 11.51
N THR A 638 20.62 5.07 12.71
CA THR A 638 19.54 5.91 13.26
C THR A 638 19.95 7.38 13.34
N PHE A 639 21.23 7.65 13.63
CA PHE A 639 21.75 9.00 13.79
C PHE A 639 22.29 9.60 12.49
N VAL A 640 22.68 8.76 11.51
CA VAL A 640 23.12 9.23 10.18
C VAL A 640 22.07 10.14 9.51
N GLY A 641 20.78 9.81 9.64
CA GLY A 641 19.69 10.62 9.06
C GLY A 641 19.63 12.04 9.64
N VAL A 642 19.57 12.16 10.97
CA VAL A 642 19.55 13.46 11.65
C VAL A 642 20.83 14.25 11.40
N ASP A 643 22.00 13.60 11.41
CA ASP A 643 23.27 14.26 11.12
C ASP A 643 23.35 14.76 9.69
N GLY A 644 22.79 14.00 8.74
CA GLY A 644 22.70 14.40 7.33
C GLY A 644 21.91 15.69 7.16
N PHE A 645 20.81 15.85 7.91
CA PHE A 645 20.04 17.09 7.92
C PHE A 645 20.72 18.21 8.74
N ALA A 646 21.28 17.91 9.90
CA ALA A 646 22.00 18.88 10.72
C ALA A 646 23.20 19.47 9.97
N ASN A 647 23.91 18.66 9.18
CA ASN A 647 25.00 19.10 8.32
C ASN A 647 24.57 20.07 7.20
N VAL A 648 23.26 20.18 6.95
CA VAL A 648 22.66 21.16 6.03
C VAL A 648 22.10 22.37 6.76
N TYR A 649 21.50 22.18 7.93
CA TYR A 649 20.63 23.19 8.56
C TYR A 649 21.07 23.68 9.95
N SER A 650 21.87 22.91 10.69
CA SER A 650 22.33 23.30 12.02
C SER A 650 23.50 24.28 11.94
N ALA A 651 23.80 24.93 13.07
CA ALA A 651 24.92 25.85 13.14
C ALA A 651 26.27 25.09 13.01
N PRO A 652 27.32 25.70 12.39
CA PRO A 652 28.59 25.02 12.16
C PRO A 652 29.31 24.50 13.42
N ASP A 653 29.07 25.12 14.57
CA ASP A 653 29.69 24.76 15.85
C ASP A 653 29.16 23.44 16.42
N THR A 654 28.06 22.88 15.89
CA THR A 654 27.57 21.55 16.26
C THR A 654 28.42 20.41 15.70
N ARG A 655 29.32 20.70 14.73
CA ARG A 655 30.20 19.71 14.06
C ARG A 655 29.43 18.53 13.45
N ALA A 656 28.20 18.78 12.99
CA ALA A 656 27.34 17.76 12.38
C ALA A 656 27.98 17.01 11.20
N ASP A 657 28.89 17.67 10.46
CA ASP A 657 29.68 17.04 9.39
C ASP A 657 30.56 15.88 9.89
N GLN A 658 31.17 16.04 11.06
CA GLN A 658 32.06 15.05 11.64
C GLN A 658 31.28 13.88 12.26
N PHE A 659 30.16 14.17 12.92
CA PHE A 659 29.27 13.14 13.45
C PHE A 659 28.61 12.32 12.33
N LEU A 660 28.17 12.98 11.25
CA LEU A 660 27.70 12.31 10.04
C LEU A 660 28.75 11.33 9.52
N ALA A 661 30.01 11.79 9.38
CA ALA A 661 31.10 10.95 8.89
C ALA A 661 31.38 9.75 9.82
N ALA A 662 31.38 9.98 11.13
CA ALA A 662 31.63 8.93 12.12
C ALA A 662 30.50 7.87 12.12
N HIS A 663 29.24 8.27 12.21
CA HIS A 663 28.11 7.34 12.20
C HIS A 663 27.97 6.61 10.85
N ALA A 664 28.24 7.29 9.73
CA ALA A 664 28.20 6.64 8.41
C ALA A 664 29.29 5.55 8.28
N ARG A 665 30.50 5.82 8.78
CA ARG A 665 31.61 4.86 8.80
C ARG A 665 31.31 3.66 9.72
N ASP A 666 30.80 3.88 10.93
CA ASP A 666 30.44 2.77 11.82
C ASP A 666 29.31 1.93 11.22
N THR A 667 28.28 2.58 10.65
CA THR A 667 27.21 1.86 9.93
C THR A 667 27.77 1.01 8.79
N ARG A 668 28.69 1.56 8.00
CA ARG A 668 29.34 0.81 6.92
C ARG A 668 30.19 -0.34 7.45
N ALA A 669 30.89 -0.15 8.57
CA ALA A 669 31.67 -1.21 9.21
C ALA A 669 30.78 -2.37 9.68
N LEU A 670 29.59 -2.08 10.24
CA LEU A 670 28.60 -3.10 10.60
C LEU A 670 28.18 -3.94 9.38
N GLN A 671 27.90 -3.28 8.25
CA GLN A 671 27.44 -3.94 7.03
C GLN A 671 28.52 -4.77 6.34
N LEU A 672 29.78 -4.29 6.35
CA LEU A 672 30.90 -4.97 5.69
C LEU A 672 31.30 -6.32 6.32
N ARG A 673 30.74 -6.66 7.49
CA ARG A 673 30.89 -7.99 8.09
C ARG A 673 30.21 -9.09 7.27
N TRP A 674 29.30 -8.71 6.38
CA TRP A 674 28.40 -9.64 5.68
C TRP A 674 28.53 -9.50 4.16
N LYS A 675 28.46 -10.64 3.45
CA LYS A 675 28.58 -10.68 1.99
C LYS A 675 27.27 -10.38 1.26
N ASP A 676 26.13 -10.51 1.93
CA ASP A 676 24.80 -10.36 1.34
C ASP A 676 24.24 -8.93 1.44
N GLY A 677 24.90 -8.05 2.20
CA GLY A 677 24.62 -6.60 2.28
C GLY A 677 23.72 -6.15 3.44
N HIS A 678 23.34 -7.04 4.37
CA HIS A 678 22.63 -6.63 5.58
C HIS A 678 23.55 -5.91 6.57
N ILE A 679 23.00 -5.08 7.46
CA ILE A 679 23.75 -4.21 8.38
C ILE A 679 23.95 -4.88 9.74
N TYR A 680 22.87 -5.33 10.35
CA TYR A 680 22.87 -5.71 11.76
C TYR A 680 22.97 -7.22 11.96
N ALA A 681 23.66 -7.62 13.03
CA ALA A 681 23.63 -9.01 13.47
C ALA A 681 22.17 -9.49 13.69
N ARG A 682 21.95 -10.78 13.41
CA ARG A 682 20.67 -11.45 13.72
C ARG A 682 20.43 -11.44 15.23
N GLY A 683 19.16 -11.46 15.63
CA GLY A 683 18.77 -11.32 17.05
C GLY A 683 18.58 -9.87 17.46
N ASP A 684 18.78 -9.56 18.74
CA ASP A 684 18.49 -8.27 19.37
C ASP A 684 19.73 -7.58 19.99
N VAL A 685 20.92 -8.15 19.77
CA VAL A 685 22.19 -7.70 20.37
C VAL A 685 22.58 -6.28 19.97
N GLU A 686 22.39 -5.90 18.70
CA GLU A 686 22.77 -4.57 18.18
C GLU A 686 21.56 -3.63 18.08
N ASP A 687 20.57 -4.04 17.29
CA ASP A 687 19.27 -3.39 17.13
C ASP A 687 18.20 -4.42 17.54
N SER A 688 17.47 -4.11 18.61
CA SER A 688 16.42 -4.96 19.19
C SER A 688 15.06 -4.78 18.50
N TYR A 689 14.96 -3.91 17.51
CA TYR A 689 13.77 -3.76 16.69
C TYR A 689 13.56 -5.05 15.88
N LYS A 690 12.65 -5.89 16.40
CA LYS A 690 12.39 -7.28 15.95
C LYS A 690 12.30 -7.40 14.44
N ARG A 691 11.67 -6.41 13.82
CA ARG A 691 11.22 -6.49 12.45
C ARG A 691 11.32 -5.13 11.76
N GLY A 692 12.27 -5.00 10.83
CA GLY A 692 12.32 -3.85 9.91
C GLY A 692 13.53 -2.94 10.11
N LYS A 693 14.49 -3.37 10.95
CA LYS A 693 15.70 -2.62 11.28
C LYS A 693 16.58 -2.33 10.08
N GLU A 694 16.69 -3.27 9.14
CA GLU A 694 17.43 -3.08 7.89
C GLU A 694 16.78 -1.98 7.04
N GLU A 695 15.47 -2.08 6.83
CA GLU A 695 14.70 -1.11 6.08
C GLU A 695 14.73 0.26 6.74
N TYR A 696 14.56 0.34 8.06
CA TYR A 696 14.67 1.59 8.82
C TYR A 696 16.07 2.22 8.75
N ALA A 697 17.13 1.44 8.95
CA ALA A 697 18.49 1.94 8.81
C ALA A 697 18.73 2.48 7.39
N LEU A 698 18.32 1.74 6.35
CA LEU A 698 18.46 2.19 4.97
C LEU A 698 17.66 3.44 4.65
N GLN A 699 16.47 3.60 5.25
CA GLN A 699 15.71 4.84 5.14
C GLN A 699 16.49 6.03 5.74
N GLN A 700 17.14 5.86 6.89
CA GLN A 700 17.96 6.91 7.49
C GLN A 700 19.19 7.25 6.63
N MET A 701 19.87 6.24 6.08
CA MET A 701 20.95 6.46 5.10
C MET A 701 20.43 7.21 3.86
N ALA A 702 19.22 6.88 3.38
CA ALA A 702 18.60 7.50 2.21
C ALA A 702 18.27 8.96 2.46
N LEU A 703 17.73 9.27 3.64
CA LEU A 703 17.46 10.64 4.06
C LEU A 703 18.73 11.46 4.18
N ALA A 704 19.81 10.94 4.76
CA ALA A 704 21.09 11.64 4.82
C ALA A 704 21.68 11.93 3.43
N TRP A 705 21.64 10.93 2.54
CA TRP A 705 22.09 11.10 1.15
C TRP A 705 21.25 12.14 0.40
N TRP A 706 19.92 12.09 0.58
CA TRP A 706 19.00 13.02 -0.05
C TRP A 706 19.16 14.44 0.52
N ALA A 707 19.24 14.61 1.83
CA ALA A 707 19.51 15.89 2.50
C ALA A 707 20.83 16.49 2.01
N GLY A 708 21.90 15.71 1.96
CA GLY A 708 23.22 16.15 1.50
C GLY A 708 23.23 16.70 0.06
N SER A 709 22.29 16.27 -0.81
CA SER A 709 22.14 16.84 -2.16
C SER A 709 21.78 18.34 -2.14
N TRP A 710 21.26 18.84 -1.01
CA TRP A 710 20.83 20.22 -0.83
C TRP A 710 21.86 21.12 -0.15
N LYS A 711 22.96 20.58 0.39
CA LYS A 711 23.99 21.36 1.10
C LYS A 711 24.64 22.43 0.20
N TYR A 712 24.93 22.04 -1.04
CA TYR A 712 25.46 22.92 -2.09
C TYR A 712 24.42 23.22 -3.17
N GLY A 713 23.15 22.91 -2.90
CA GLY A 713 22.04 23.13 -3.81
C GLY A 713 21.54 24.58 -3.80
N PRO A 714 20.38 24.85 -4.42
CA PRO A 714 19.77 26.17 -4.40
C PRO A 714 19.54 26.68 -2.97
N LYS A 715 19.80 27.98 -2.76
CA LYS A 715 19.58 28.64 -1.47
C LYS A 715 18.12 28.47 -1.02
N MET A 716 17.95 28.17 0.27
CA MET A 716 16.63 28.08 0.89
C MET A 716 16.00 29.47 0.99
N GLN A 717 14.71 29.56 0.68
CA GLN A 717 13.90 30.74 0.96
C GLN A 717 13.09 30.46 2.23
N VAL A 718 13.19 31.36 3.21
CA VAL A 718 12.44 31.28 4.47
C VAL A 718 11.22 32.18 4.39
N ASP A 719 10.09 31.66 4.83
CA ASP A 719 8.82 32.36 4.93
C ASP A 719 8.62 32.89 6.36
N TYR A 720 8.66 34.21 6.49
CA TYR A 720 8.45 34.96 7.73
C TYR A 720 7.03 35.54 7.84
N SER A 721 6.13 35.18 6.92
CA SER A 721 4.77 35.74 6.89
C SER A 721 4.00 35.39 8.17
N PRO A 722 3.09 36.27 8.63
CA PRO A 722 2.23 35.99 9.77
C PRO A 722 1.12 34.99 9.43
N TYR A 723 0.87 34.01 10.32
CA TYR A 723 -0.21 33.03 10.21
C TYR A 723 -1.11 33.05 11.46
N PRO A 724 -1.96 34.09 11.62
CA PRO A 724 -2.72 34.31 12.86
C PRO A 724 -3.77 33.24 13.16
N ASN A 725 -4.20 32.48 12.14
CA ASN A 725 -5.21 31.43 12.28
C ASN A 725 -4.63 30.09 12.76
N VAL A 726 -3.31 30.01 12.99
CA VAL A 726 -2.68 28.79 13.46
C VAL A 726 -3.26 28.39 14.83
N ARG A 727 -3.72 27.14 14.91
CA ARG A 727 -4.30 26.52 16.11
C ARG A 727 -3.24 25.62 16.75
N LEU A 728 -2.87 25.93 17.99
CA LEU A 728 -1.90 25.15 18.77
C LEU A 728 -2.57 24.22 19.79
N ASP A 729 -3.85 24.43 20.06
CA ASP A 729 -4.68 23.78 21.07
C ASP A 729 -5.61 22.68 20.50
N ARG A 730 -5.79 22.66 19.18
CA ARG A 730 -6.69 21.72 18.47
C ARG A 730 -6.32 21.60 16.99
N GLY A 731 -6.93 20.62 16.32
CA GLY A 731 -6.85 20.46 14.87
C GLY A 731 -7.65 21.47 14.05
N TYR A 732 -7.60 21.29 12.73
CA TYR A 732 -8.18 22.19 11.73
C TYR A 732 -9.56 21.79 11.25
#